data_AF-A0A963WVZ3-F1
#
_entry.id   AF-A0A963WVZ3-F1
#
_cell.length_a   1.000
_cell.length_b   1.000
_cell.length_c   1.000
_cell.angle_alpha   90.00
_cell.angle_beta   90.00
_cell.angle_gamma   90.00
#
_symmetry.space_group_name_H-M   'P 1'
#
loop_
_entity.id
_entity.type
_entity.pdbx_description
1 polymer ?
#
loop_
_entity_poly.entity_id
_entity_poly.type
_entity_poly.pdbx_seq_one_letter_code
_entity_poly.pdbx_strand_id
1 'polypeptide(L)'
;MKEKELRLALVCFGGVSLAIYIHGVSKEILKLARASKAIHVSADPNDITRNKYIYPNNNVTDIPDTELVYFDILKSFAPELDLRVIIDTIAGASAGGMNSVFLGRAIAHDLNFDHLRYHWLIEADVDNLKGEKKKASKLDKLITIPLINILSGKFLGKGNLSSKVKEKLPALLNIWDLKPPFDGEHLLKLVYNGLKAMGKVNYHSLLPRGHKLELFVTLTDFYGYKRPILLNDPPVITELEHRHTLKFSYFKKATADQDAIIESDFDDHDLPSLSFAARATSCFPGAFPPAQLRETERFFKKLGLAWDNKDDFIKNNFKEYARAGVNPELTSFIDGSILNNKPFDKAISAIHDRPAFREVSRRIIYIDPNPEKLRAKATGAPPAMLNTLKGAMSDIPMNEPMHDDLQEIYNHNQKVITIKSVVESVKPSIQKLVYDVSPKKFKKTTTAKQLAEWRNLASARAVTEAGYSYEAYARLKIRSTVADITERLGDICDLAPGSKERRRIFSMFQCWILKDNLGESLLFGEHGSVRKTGLFQWTTSFIKRPKGLETLPTWVNFIINFDVNYQRRRLQFLIQDLNSQYTEYPDHVRELDDFKMSLYQILEDLKVLGSLERLDEKQITVIRNTILKITDFPFTDDMTCSRNLAYLEEHDQDVDNILQTVCQAINLDNIRKKTDKLVVSQLNNAWNDDFKNNLITSYLGFAFWDVITFSIMGSKSIGEFDEILVNRISPNDDLVLKSDPLEMPLKGTAMRSFGAFFSREDRENDYFWGRLNGAERLIDLLYRQAKAEGVADKFNLIELKKRAFKTILEAEKEHLNTIPELFATIEARIAAL
;
A
#
# COMPACT_ATOMS: atom_id res chain seq x y z
N MET A 1 -27.63 -12.89 0.24
CA MET A 1 -26.80 -12.02 1.10
C MET A 1 -25.63 -11.52 0.26
N LYS A 2 -25.48 -10.20 0.10
CA LYS A 2 -24.38 -9.61 -0.66
C LYS A 2 -23.12 -9.63 0.21
N GLU A 3 -22.02 -10.21 -0.27
CA GLU A 3 -20.75 -10.21 0.48
C GLU A 3 -19.80 -9.14 -0.06
N LYS A 4 -19.28 -8.29 0.83
CA LYS A 4 -18.45 -7.15 0.45
C LYS A 4 -17.29 -6.94 1.43
N GLU A 5 -16.15 -6.51 0.91
CA GLU A 5 -14.97 -6.17 1.70
C GLU A 5 -14.76 -4.65 1.71
N LEU A 6 -14.77 -4.04 2.90
CA LEU A 6 -14.31 -2.68 3.12
C LEU A 6 -12.82 -2.71 3.47
N ARG A 7 -11.97 -2.36 2.50
CA ARG A 7 -10.52 -2.40 2.67
C ARG A 7 -9.93 -1.03 2.94
N LEU A 8 -9.20 -0.92 4.05
CA LEU A 8 -8.68 0.32 4.59
C LEU A 8 -7.16 0.38 4.44
N ALA A 9 -6.68 1.43 3.77
CA ALA A 9 -5.29 1.84 3.77
C ALA A 9 -5.12 3.03 4.72
N LEU A 10 -4.24 2.92 5.71
CA LEU A 10 -4.04 3.96 6.71
C LEU A 10 -2.83 4.82 6.39
N VAL A 11 -2.96 6.13 6.53
CA VAL A 11 -1.83 7.08 6.45
C VAL A 11 -1.76 7.83 7.79
N CYS A 12 -0.74 7.53 8.58
CA CYS A 12 -0.55 8.08 9.93
C CYS A 12 0.61 9.08 9.92
N PHE A 13 0.31 10.37 10.08
CA PHE A 13 1.33 11.40 10.22
C PHE A 13 0.93 12.41 11.31
N GLY A 14 1.91 13.15 11.82
CA GLY A 14 1.69 14.15 12.85
C GLY A 14 2.95 14.45 13.64
N GLY A 15 3.02 15.66 14.20
CA GLY A 15 4.13 16.08 15.06
C GLY A 15 4.23 15.28 16.36
N VAL A 16 5.37 15.42 17.06
CA VAL A 16 5.85 14.51 18.10
C VAL A 16 4.81 14.13 19.16
N SER A 17 4.19 15.10 19.86
CA SER A 17 3.23 14.79 20.94
C SER A 17 1.82 14.46 20.44
N LEU A 18 1.56 14.62 19.14
CA LEU A 18 0.28 14.21 18.52
C LEU A 18 0.18 12.70 18.35
N ALA A 19 1.27 11.97 18.60
CA ALA A 19 1.28 10.51 18.68
C ALA A 19 0.22 9.95 19.65
N ILE A 20 -0.10 10.71 20.70
CA ILE A 20 -1.06 10.32 21.74
C ILE A 20 -2.50 10.37 21.18
N TYR A 21 -2.83 11.39 20.39
CA TYR A 21 -4.09 11.45 19.65
C TYR A 21 -4.19 10.33 18.62
N ILE A 22 -3.12 10.12 17.84
CA ILE A 22 -3.04 9.06 16.83
C ILE A 22 -3.26 7.69 17.48
N HIS A 23 -2.68 7.44 18.66
CA HIS A 23 -2.90 6.21 19.41
C HIS A 23 -4.39 5.97 19.73
N GLY A 24 -5.11 7.00 20.20
CA GLY A 24 -6.55 6.91 20.44
C GLY A 24 -7.34 6.52 19.18
N VAL A 25 -6.99 7.11 18.02
CA VAL A 25 -7.61 6.76 16.73
C VAL A 25 -7.24 5.33 16.28
N SER A 26 -5.95 4.95 16.37
CA SER A 26 -5.47 3.61 16.02
C SER A 26 -6.12 2.52 16.87
N LYS A 27 -6.41 2.82 18.14
CA LYS A 27 -7.15 1.91 19.04
C LYS A 27 -8.56 1.63 18.50
N GLU A 28 -9.31 2.65 18.10
CA GLU A 28 -10.66 2.45 17.51
C GLU A 28 -10.61 1.69 16.18
N ILE A 29 -9.59 1.93 15.35
CA ILE A 29 -9.38 1.21 14.10
C ILE A 29 -9.16 -0.29 14.35
N LEU A 30 -8.30 -0.63 15.34
CA LEU A 30 -8.08 -2.02 15.74
C LEU A 30 -9.37 -2.66 16.26
N LYS A 31 -10.13 -1.94 17.09
CA LYS A 31 -11.41 -2.39 17.64
C LYS A 31 -12.46 -2.69 16.57
N LEU A 32 -12.54 -1.87 15.53
CA LEU A 32 -13.39 -2.15 14.36
C LEU A 32 -12.94 -3.44 13.62
N ALA A 33 -11.64 -3.61 13.40
CA ALA A 33 -11.12 -4.82 12.75
C ALA A 33 -11.40 -6.09 13.57
N ARG A 34 -11.31 -6.02 14.90
CA ARG A 34 -11.69 -7.10 15.82
C ARG A 34 -13.18 -7.40 15.79
N ALA A 35 -14.02 -6.37 15.83
CA ALA A 35 -15.47 -6.53 15.71
C ALA A 35 -15.86 -7.23 14.40
N SER A 36 -15.24 -6.82 13.29
CA SER A 36 -15.41 -7.51 12.02
C SER A 36 -14.92 -8.96 12.12
N LYS A 37 -13.71 -9.23 12.66
CA LYS A 37 -13.18 -10.60 12.88
C LYS A 37 -14.14 -11.50 13.65
N ALA A 38 -14.73 -11.02 14.74
CA ALA A 38 -15.67 -11.78 15.57
C ALA A 38 -16.90 -12.28 14.80
N ILE A 39 -17.46 -11.47 13.89
CA ILE A 39 -18.62 -11.88 13.07
C ILE A 39 -18.25 -12.94 12.03
N HIS A 40 -17.05 -12.88 11.47
CA HIS A 40 -16.64 -13.74 10.34
C HIS A 40 -15.73 -14.89 10.77
N VAL A 41 -15.85 -15.36 12.02
CA VAL A 41 -15.11 -16.53 12.51
C VAL A 41 -15.58 -17.79 11.77
N SER A 42 -16.89 -17.91 11.57
CA SER A 42 -17.54 -19.02 10.88
C SER A 42 -18.13 -18.56 9.56
N ALA A 43 -18.00 -19.39 8.53
CA ALA A 43 -18.63 -19.14 7.24
C ALA A 43 -20.14 -19.43 7.26
N ASP A 44 -20.63 -20.20 8.24
CA ASP A 44 -22.06 -20.53 8.37
C ASP A 44 -22.84 -19.31 8.87
N PRO A 45 -23.80 -18.78 8.09
CA PRO A 45 -24.67 -17.68 8.51
C PRO A 45 -25.46 -17.94 9.79
N ASN A 46 -25.71 -19.21 10.13
CA ASN A 46 -26.50 -19.60 11.31
C ASN A 46 -25.65 -19.81 12.57
N ASP A 47 -24.33 -19.63 12.50
CA ASP A 47 -23.46 -19.79 13.65
C ASP A 47 -23.79 -18.77 14.76
N ILE A 48 -23.68 -19.20 16.01
CA ILE A 48 -23.90 -18.35 17.19
C ILE A 48 -22.94 -17.16 17.21
N THR A 49 -21.73 -17.31 16.66
CA THR A 49 -20.72 -16.22 16.59
C THR A 49 -21.17 -15.04 15.72
N ARG A 50 -22.11 -15.24 14.79
CA ARG A 50 -22.67 -14.15 13.96
C ARG A 50 -23.72 -13.33 14.71
N ASN A 51 -24.30 -13.92 15.76
CA ASN A 51 -25.35 -13.30 16.56
C ASN A 51 -24.88 -12.76 17.91
N LYS A 52 -23.84 -13.37 18.49
CA LYS A 52 -23.29 -13.00 19.79
C LYS A 52 -21.80 -12.72 19.67
N TYR A 53 -21.34 -11.63 20.28
CA TYR A 53 -19.91 -11.31 20.34
C TYR A 53 -19.16 -12.40 21.12
N ILE A 54 -18.43 -13.23 20.40
CA ILE A 54 -17.51 -14.24 20.95
C ILE A 54 -16.21 -14.05 20.19
N TYR A 55 -15.19 -13.56 20.88
CA TYR A 55 -13.91 -13.27 20.25
C TYR A 55 -13.08 -14.56 20.10
N PRO A 56 -12.52 -14.86 18.91
CA PRO A 56 -11.88 -16.15 18.65
C PRO A 56 -10.51 -16.34 19.34
N ASN A 57 -9.86 -15.26 19.79
CA ASN A 57 -8.53 -15.33 20.39
C ASN A 57 -8.58 -15.17 21.90
N ASN A 58 -8.44 -16.28 22.62
CA ASN A 58 -8.45 -16.32 24.09
C ASN A 58 -7.22 -15.66 24.73
N ASN A 59 -6.16 -15.39 23.95
CA ASN A 59 -4.94 -14.76 24.46
C ASN A 59 -5.01 -13.24 24.46
N VAL A 60 -6.02 -12.64 23.83
CA VAL A 60 -6.23 -11.18 23.88
C VAL A 60 -6.74 -10.81 25.25
N THR A 61 -5.96 -9.98 25.94
CA THR A 61 -6.29 -9.46 27.28
C THR A 61 -6.94 -8.08 27.24
N ASP A 62 -7.14 -7.52 26.05
CA ASP A 62 -7.80 -6.21 25.88
C ASP A 62 -9.26 -6.30 26.32
N ILE A 63 -9.77 -5.24 26.93
CA ILE A 63 -11.16 -5.20 27.39
C ILE A 63 -12.05 -4.75 26.21
N PRO A 64 -13.06 -5.55 25.82
CA PRO A 64 -13.96 -5.17 24.74
C PRO A 64 -14.89 -4.04 25.18
N ASP A 65 -14.92 -2.96 24.41
CA ASP A 65 -15.76 -1.77 24.65
C ASP A 65 -16.47 -1.34 23.35
N THR A 66 -15.95 -0.40 22.56
CA THR A 66 -16.53 0.05 21.29
C THR A 66 -16.58 -1.06 20.23
N GLU A 67 -15.74 -2.09 20.39
CA GLU A 67 -15.80 -3.36 19.65
C GLU A 67 -17.23 -3.93 19.60
N LEU A 68 -17.97 -3.86 20.71
CA LEU A 68 -19.34 -4.35 20.81
C LEU A 68 -20.31 -3.49 19.99
N VAL A 69 -20.10 -2.18 19.95
CA VAL A 69 -20.92 -1.25 19.16
C VAL A 69 -20.68 -1.50 17.67
N TYR A 70 -19.42 -1.65 17.25
CA TYR A 70 -19.08 -1.98 15.86
C TYR A 70 -19.64 -3.35 15.44
N PHE A 71 -19.61 -4.33 16.35
CA PHE A 71 -20.19 -5.64 16.10
C PHE A 71 -21.69 -5.54 15.84
N ASP A 72 -22.42 -4.79 16.67
CA ASP A 72 -23.86 -4.61 16.48
C ASP A 72 -24.20 -3.87 15.18
N ILE A 73 -23.38 -2.87 14.78
CA ILE A 73 -23.54 -2.18 13.49
C ILE A 73 -23.37 -3.16 12.33
N LEU A 74 -22.26 -3.91 12.31
CA LEU A 74 -21.99 -4.86 11.23
C LEU A 74 -23.04 -5.98 11.20
N LYS A 75 -23.48 -6.46 12.35
CA LYS A 75 -24.57 -7.45 12.48
C LYS A 75 -25.88 -6.92 11.92
N SER A 76 -26.19 -5.63 12.09
CA SER A 76 -27.44 -5.04 11.59
C SER A 76 -27.56 -5.05 10.05
N PHE A 77 -26.46 -5.23 9.33
CA PHE A 77 -26.45 -5.30 7.87
C PHE A 77 -26.99 -6.63 7.34
N ALA A 78 -26.94 -7.69 8.13
CA ALA A 78 -27.48 -8.99 7.76
C ALA A 78 -29.03 -8.99 7.74
N PRO A 79 -29.67 -9.86 6.92
CA PRO A 79 -29.10 -10.78 5.92
C PRO A 79 -28.77 -10.17 4.53
N GLU A 80 -28.95 -8.86 4.35
CA GLU A 80 -28.83 -8.19 3.05
C GLU A 80 -27.37 -8.01 2.66
N LEU A 81 -26.52 -7.62 3.61
CA LEU A 81 -25.10 -7.33 3.40
C LEU A 81 -24.25 -7.98 4.50
N ASP A 82 -23.24 -8.75 4.08
CA ASP A 82 -22.16 -9.27 4.92
C ASP A 82 -20.89 -8.46 4.64
N LEU A 83 -20.58 -7.52 5.56
CA LEU A 83 -19.48 -6.57 5.38
C LEU A 83 -18.26 -6.96 6.20
N ARG A 84 -17.19 -7.35 5.51
CA ARG A 84 -15.87 -7.61 6.10
C ARG A 84 -15.01 -6.35 6.06
N VAL A 85 -14.51 -5.88 7.21
CA VAL A 85 -13.56 -4.77 7.29
C VAL A 85 -12.14 -5.31 7.40
N ILE A 86 -11.24 -4.86 6.52
CA ILE A 86 -9.86 -5.34 6.45
C ILE A 86 -8.92 -4.13 6.40
N ILE A 87 -7.85 -4.17 7.19
CA ILE A 87 -6.76 -3.19 7.12
C ILE A 87 -5.55 -3.90 6.54
N ASP A 88 -5.14 -3.56 5.32
CA ASP A 88 -4.12 -4.30 4.58
C ASP A 88 -2.89 -3.45 4.22
N THR A 89 -2.98 -2.13 4.41
CA THR A 89 -1.89 -1.18 4.19
C THR A 89 -1.85 -0.15 5.31
N ILE A 90 -0.66 0.09 5.86
CA ILE A 90 -0.40 1.15 6.82
C ILE A 90 0.86 1.89 6.38
N ALA A 91 0.80 3.20 6.21
CA ALA A 91 1.94 4.04 5.93
C ALA A 91 2.05 5.10 7.01
N GLY A 92 3.25 5.29 7.56
CA GLY A 92 3.44 6.24 8.66
C GLY A 92 4.76 7.00 8.62
N ALA A 93 4.70 8.22 9.13
CA ALA A 93 5.83 9.14 9.26
C ALA A 93 5.87 9.74 10.68
N SER A 94 7.06 10.01 11.21
CA SER A 94 7.25 10.62 12.54
C SER A 94 6.57 9.81 13.67
N ALA A 95 5.97 10.52 14.62
CA ALA A 95 5.07 10.00 15.64
C ALA A 95 3.94 9.09 15.09
N GLY A 96 3.49 9.34 13.87
CA GLY A 96 2.53 8.48 13.17
C GLY A 96 3.12 7.13 12.80
N GLY A 97 4.37 7.12 12.32
CA GLY A 97 5.12 5.89 11.97
C GLY A 97 5.31 4.94 13.14
N MET A 98 5.57 5.46 14.35
CA MET A 98 5.67 4.61 15.54
C MET A 98 4.33 3.96 15.92
N ASN A 99 3.22 4.70 15.86
CA ASN A 99 1.89 4.11 16.06
C ASN A 99 1.53 3.10 14.96
N SER A 100 1.97 3.34 13.72
CA SER A 100 1.81 2.40 12.61
C SER A 100 2.56 1.08 12.85
N VAL A 101 3.75 1.12 13.46
CA VAL A 101 4.51 -0.08 13.84
C VAL A 101 3.74 -0.90 14.88
N PHE A 102 3.25 -0.27 15.96
CA PHE A 102 2.43 -0.95 16.96
C PHE A 102 1.14 -1.52 16.36
N LEU A 103 0.42 -0.73 15.57
CA LEU A 103 -0.84 -1.14 14.96
C LEU A 103 -0.65 -2.27 13.94
N GLY A 104 0.40 -2.20 13.12
CA GLY A 104 0.73 -3.23 12.15
C GLY A 104 0.99 -4.59 12.82
N ARG A 105 1.77 -4.60 13.90
CA ARG A 105 2.02 -5.80 14.70
C ARG A 105 0.73 -6.33 15.35
N ALA A 106 -0.13 -5.44 15.85
CA ALA A 106 -1.42 -5.82 16.43
C ALA A 106 -2.37 -6.43 15.40
N ILE A 107 -2.39 -5.94 14.15
CA ILE A 107 -3.24 -6.49 13.08
C ILE A 107 -2.69 -7.83 12.57
N ALA A 108 -1.36 -7.92 12.41
CA ALA A 108 -0.69 -9.13 11.94
C ALA A 108 -0.95 -10.33 12.86
N HIS A 109 -0.80 -10.13 14.17
CA HIS A 109 -0.80 -11.21 15.17
C HIS A 109 -1.89 -11.11 16.25
N ASP A 110 -2.84 -10.18 16.11
CA ASP A 110 -3.95 -9.98 17.05
C ASP A 110 -3.51 -9.92 18.52
N LEU A 111 -2.62 -8.95 18.80
CA LEU A 111 -1.96 -8.77 20.10
C LEU A 111 -2.63 -7.68 20.95
N ASN A 112 -2.29 -7.65 22.25
CA ASN A 112 -2.76 -6.62 23.19
C ASN A 112 -2.31 -5.22 22.72
N PHE A 113 -3.26 -4.29 22.74
CA PHE A 113 -3.03 -2.89 22.40
C PHE A 113 -3.37 -1.93 23.56
N ASP A 114 -4.09 -2.40 24.59
CA ASP A 114 -4.51 -1.59 25.73
C ASP A 114 -3.34 -1.15 26.61
N HIS A 115 -2.27 -1.94 26.72
CA HIS A 115 -1.10 -1.56 27.53
C HIS A 115 -0.38 -0.31 26.98
N LEU A 116 -0.52 -0.01 25.70
CA LEU A 116 0.06 1.19 25.08
C LEU A 116 -0.54 2.47 25.66
N ARG A 117 -1.73 2.43 26.27
CA ARG A 117 -2.26 3.55 27.05
C ARG A 117 -1.32 3.94 28.19
N TYR A 118 -0.77 2.96 28.92
CA TYR A 118 0.23 3.23 29.96
C TYR A 118 1.50 3.82 29.35
N HIS A 119 1.97 3.24 28.25
CA HIS A 119 3.14 3.73 27.52
C HIS A 119 2.98 5.21 27.14
N TRP A 120 1.84 5.60 26.60
CA TRP A 120 1.60 6.97 26.15
C TRP A 120 1.28 7.95 27.28
N LEU A 121 0.55 7.54 28.32
CA LEU A 121 0.17 8.47 29.39
C LEU A 121 1.27 8.65 30.44
N ILE A 122 2.08 7.61 30.68
CA ILE A 122 3.09 7.58 31.74
C ILE A 122 4.52 7.67 31.17
N GLU A 123 4.92 6.75 30.28
CA GLU A 123 6.31 6.69 29.79
C GLU A 123 6.66 7.86 28.88
N ALA A 124 5.68 8.43 28.18
CA ALA A 124 5.88 9.60 27.34
C ALA A 124 6.06 10.93 28.12
N ASP A 125 6.11 10.90 29.46
CA ASP A 125 6.47 12.11 30.21
C ASP A 125 7.92 12.54 29.90
N VAL A 126 8.13 13.84 29.69
CA VAL A 126 9.45 14.45 29.47
C VAL A 126 10.49 14.01 30.51
N ASP A 127 10.10 13.84 31.77
CA ASP A 127 11.03 13.42 32.83
C ASP A 127 11.50 11.97 32.65
N ASN A 128 10.65 11.11 32.10
CA ASN A 128 10.98 9.71 31.80
C ASN A 128 11.81 9.64 30.51
N LEU A 129 11.40 10.38 29.46
CA LEU A 129 12.08 10.43 28.17
C LEU A 129 13.53 10.92 28.23
N LYS A 130 13.91 11.66 29.28
CA LYS A 130 15.28 12.16 29.48
C LYS A 130 16.29 11.02 29.73
N GLY A 131 15.85 9.87 30.24
CA GLY A 131 16.73 8.75 30.62
C GLY A 131 17.77 9.13 31.68
N GLU A 132 18.95 8.47 31.65
CA GLU A 132 20.01 8.62 32.66
C GLU A 132 20.92 9.85 32.47
N LYS A 133 20.49 10.87 31.72
CA LYS A 133 21.32 12.07 31.46
C LYS A 133 21.64 12.85 32.74
N LYS A 134 22.91 13.27 32.87
CA LYS A 134 23.40 14.13 33.97
C LYS A 134 22.49 15.35 34.15
N LYS A 135 22.13 15.64 35.41
CA LYS A 135 21.30 16.80 35.78
C LYS A 135 22.04 18.10 35.41
N ALA A 136 21.31 19.09 34.88
CA ALA A 136 21.84 20.41 34.56
C ALA A 136 22.52 21.05 35.79
N SER A 137 23.68 21.68 35.58
CA SER A 137 24.47 22.29 36.66
C SER A 137 23.74 23.49 37.27
N LYS A 138 24.13 23.90 38.49
CA LYS A 138 23.58 25.13 39.12
C LYS A 138 23.79 26.37 38.26
N LEU A 139 24.91 26.42 37.52
CA LEU A 139 25.22 27.52 36.60
C LEU A 139 24.27 27.56 35.39
N ASP A 140 23.95 26.38 34.83
CA ASP A 140 23.03 26.23 33.69
C ASP A 140 21.63 26.70 34.06
N LYS A 141 21.19 26.36 35.28
CA LYS A 141 19.90 26.80 35.84
C LYS A 141 19.83 28.31 36.03
N LEU A 142 20.94 28.94 36.43
CA LEU A 142 21.00 30.40 36.62
C LEU A 142 20.74 31.17 35.30
N ILE A 143 21.14 30.59 34.16
CA ILE A 143 21.00 31.19 32.83
C ILE A 143 19.68 30.77 32.15
N THR A 144 19.32 29.48 32.23
CA THR A 144 18.11 28.93 31.59
C THR A 144 16.82 29.44 32.24
N ILE A 145 16.73 29.53 33.58
CA ILE A 145 15.50 29.94 34.28
C ILE A 145 15.00 31.33 33.88
N PRO A 146 15.81 32.42 33.89
CA PRO A 146 15.34 33.73 33.45
C PRO A 146 14.97 33.76 31.97
N LEU A 147 15.74 33.08 31.10
CA LEU A 147 15.45 32.99 29.67
C LEU A 147 14.12 32.26 29.40
N ILE A 148 13.90 31.12 30.06
CA ILE A 148 12.66 30.33 29.97
C ILE A 148 11.48 31.15 30.50
N ASN A 149 11.64 31.87 31.62
CA ASN A 149 10.56 32.70 32.17
C ASN A 149 10.12 33.82 31.21
N ILE A 150 11.07 34.46 30.52
CA ILE A 150 10.81 35.48 29.50
C ILE A 150 10.14 34.86 28.27
N LEU A 151 10.67 33.73 27.77
CA LEU A 151 10.15 33.06 26.56
C LEU A 151 8.77 32.43 26.80
N SER A 152 8.58 31.70 27.90
CA SER A 152 7.28 31.10 28.24
C SER A 152 6.20 32.17 28.46
N GLY A 153 6.56 33.29 29.11
CA GLY A 153 5.62 34.40 29.32
C GLY A 153 5.15 35.04 28.01
N LYS A 154 6.04 35.10 27.01
CA LYS A 154 5.76 35.72 25.69
C LYS A 154 5.07 34.75 24.70
N PHE A 155 5.35 33.45 24.77
CA PHE A 155 4.86 32.46 23.80
C PHE A 155 3.72 31.56 24.30
N LEU A 156 3.59 31.31 25.61
CA LEU A 156 2.61 30.37 26.18
C LEU A 156 1.54 31.04 27.07
N GLY A 157 1.65 32.34 27.35
CA GLY A 157 0.74 33.07 28.23
C GLY A 157 0.81 32.64 29.71
N LYS A 158 -0.20 33.02 30.50
CA LYS A 158 -0.38 32.63 31.91
C LYS A 158 -1.38 31.46 32.00
N GLY A 159 -0.90 30.23 32.02
CA GLY A 159 -1.74 29.03 32.15
C GLY A 159 -0.96 27.82 32.70
N ASN A 160 -1.65 26.71 32.97
CA ASN A 160 -1.08 25.50 33.59
C ASN A 160 0.06 24.86 32.78
N LEU A 161 0.04 24.97 31.45
CA LEU A 161 1.15 24.50 30.62
C LEU A 161 2.40 25.38 30.81
N SER A 162 2.24 26.68 30.99
CA SER A 162 3.36 27.63 31.20
C SER A 162 4.09 27.37 32.52
N SER A 163 3.36 27.01 33.59
CA SER A 163 3.98 26.61 34.87
C SER A 163 4.72 25.27 34.75
N LYS A 164 4.11 24.25 34.13
CA LYS A 164 4.73 22.93 33.91
C LYS A 164 5.97 23.00 33.02
N VAL A 165 5.96 23.84 31.98
CA VAL A 165 7.13 24.11 31.13
C VAL A 165 8.25 24.79 31.93
N LYS A 166 7.93 25.79 32.76
CA LYS A 166 8.92 26.44 33.64
C LYS A 166 9.55 25.49 34.64
N GLU A 167 8.79 24.50 35.10
CA GLU A 167 9.27 23.48 36.04
C GLU A 167 10.22 22.47 35.37
N LYS A 168 9.80 21.87 34.25
CA LYS A 168 10.51 20.74 33.63
C LYS A 168 11.59 21.13 32.62
N LEU A 169 11.41 22.21 31.87
CA LEU A 169 12.31 22.61 30.78
C LEU A 169 13.75 22.97 31.24
N PRO A 170 13.98 23.65 32.39
CA PRO A 170 15.34 23.96 32.86
C PRO A 170 16.19 22.73 33.15
N ALA A 171 15.58 21.57 33.40
CA ALA A 171 16.30 20.32 33.64
C ALA A 171 16.78 19.64 32.36
N LEU A 172 16.26 20.03 31.19
CA LEU A 172 16.53 19.40 29.89
C LEU A 172 17.62 20.12 29.08
N LEU A 173 17.80 21.43 29.32
CA LEU A 173 18.70 22.27 28.54
C LEU A 173 20.06 22.39 29.22
N ASN A 174 21.08 21.75 28.64
CA ASN A 174 22.48 22.06 28.94
C ASN A 174 22.98 23.03 27.86
N ILE A 175 23.09 24.32 28.19
CA ILE A 175 23.48 25.36 27.23
C ILE A 175 24.90 25.14 26.69
N TRP A 176 25.78 24.47 27.45
CA TRP A 176 27.19 24.29 27.11
C TRP A 176 27.51 22.97 26.41
N ASP A 177 26.57 22.03 26.35
CA ASP A 177 26.71 20.74 25.65
C ASP A 177 25.56 20.65 24.64
N LEU A 178 25.84 20.96 23.37
CA LEU A 178 24.89 21.00 22.23
C LEU A 178 24.24 19.63 21.88
N LYS A 179 24.22 18.70 22.83
CA LYS A 179 23.57 17.40 22.68
C LYS A 179 22.05 17.56 22.76
N PRO A 180 21.29 16.74 22.02
CA PRO A 180 19.84 16.71 22.12
C PRO A 180 19.38 16.52 23.58
N PRO A 181 18.21 17.03 24.00
CA PRO A 181 17.71 16.92 25.37
C PRO A 181 17.37 15.47 25.76
N PHE A 182 16.89 14.63 24.83
CA PHE A 182 16.45 13.27 25.11
C PHE A 182 17.46 12.20 24.71
N ASP A 183 17.35 11.01 25.30
CA ASP A 183 18.28 9.90 25.06
C ASP A 183 17.72 8.89 24.04
N GLY A 184 18.50 8.61 23.00
CA GLY A 184 18.11 7.71 21.92
C GLY A 184 18.04 6.25 22.33
N GLU A 185 18.98 5.80 23.17
CA GLU A 185 19.01 4.42 23.67
C GLU A 185 17.84 4.17 24.63
N HIS A 186 17.49 5.17 25.44
CA HIS A 186 16.31 5.10 26.31
C HIS A 186 15.00 5.04 25.51
N LEU A 187 14.84 5.87 24.47
CA LEU A 187 13.66 5.80 23.60
C LEU A 187 13.56 4.42 22.92
N LEU A 188 14.68 3.88 22.43
CA LEU A 188 14.72 2.54 21.86
C LEU A 188 14.26 1.47 22.86
N LYS A 189 14.69 1.59 24.13
CA LYS A 189 14.23 0.71 25.22
C LYS A 189 12.73 0.82 25.48
N LEU A 190 12.19 2.04 25.50
CA LEU A 190 10.76 2.27 25.68
C LEU A 190 9.95 1.63 24.56
N VAL A 191 10.34 1.84 23.31
CA VAL A 191 9.70 1.25 22.12
C VAL A 191 9.76 -0.27 22.16
N TYR A 192 10.94 -0.85 22.42
CA TYR A 192 11.12 -2.29 22.52
C TYR A 192 10.23 -2.90 23.62
N ASN A 193 10.21 -2.28 24.81
CA ASN A 193 9.34 -2.72 25.90
C ASN A 193 7.87 -2.62 25.54
N GLY A 194 7.47 -1.55 24.83
CA GLY A 194 6.12 -1.39 24.28
C GLY A 194 5.75 -2.53 23.33
N LEU A 195 6.62 -2.87 22.39
CA LEU A 195 6.37 -3.96 21.43
C LEU A 195 6.33 -5.33 22.10
N LYS A 196 7.24 -5.58 23.06
CA LYS A 196 7.30 -6.83 23.82
C LYS A 196 6.08 -7.03 24.73
N ALA A 197 5.57 -5.96 25.32
CA ALA A 197 4.42 -6.00 26.21
C ALA A 197 3.07 -6.26 25.49
N MET A 198 3.04 -6.17 24.15
CA MET A 198 1.87 -6.58 23.34
C MET A 198 1.53 -8.07 23.48
N GLY A 199 2.49 -8.90 23.90
CA GLY A 199 2.31 -10.33 24.09
C GLY A 199 3.13 -11.17 23.11
N LYS A 200 3.02 -12.49 23.25
CA LYS A 200 3.70 -13.47 22.40
C LYS A 200 2.86 -13.81 21.18
N VAL A 201 3.52 -13.95 20.03
CA VAL A 201 2.86 -14.32 18.78
C VAL A 201 2.30 -15.75 18.88
N ASN A 202 1.00 -15.90 18.60
CA ASN A 202 0.29 -17.19 18.52
C ASN A 202 -0.25 -17.47 17.10
N TYR A 203 0.19 -16.69 16.11
CA TYR A 203 -0.22 -16.80 14.71
C TYR A 203 -1.74 -16.70 14.45
N HIS A 204 -2.50 -16.18 15.43
CA HIS A 204 -3.85 -15.67 15.22
C HIS A 204 -3.76 -14.30 14.53
N SER A 205 -4.62 -14.01 13.55
CA SER A 205 -4.51 -12.79 12.74
C SER A 205 -5.87 -12.19 12.43
N LEU A 206 -5.93 -10.85 12.38
CA LEU A 206 -7.11 -10.10 11.97
C LEU A 206 -7.33 -10.16 10.44
N LEU A 207 -6.27 -10.46 9.69
CA LEU A 207 -6.34 -10.64 8.24
C LEU A 207 -7.00 -11.98 7.88
N PRO A 208 -7.82 -12.02 6.82
CA PRO A 208 -8.27 -13.28 6.24
C PRO A 208 -7.12 -14.04 5.57
N ARG A 209 -7.35 -15.32 5.23
CA ARG A 209 -6.37 -16.14 4.47
C ARG A 209 -6.11 -15.52 3.09
N GLY A 210 -4.88 -15.66 2.58
CA GLY A 210 -4.49 -15.12 1.26
C GLY A 210 -4.36 -13.60 1.21
N HIS A 211 -4.54 -12.89 2.33
CA HIS A 211 -4.35 -11.45 2.40
C HIS A 211 -2.96 -11.10 2.92
N LYS A 212 -2.42 -10.00 2.39
CA LYS A 212 -1.17 -9.41 2.81
C LYS A 212 -1.44 -8.17 3.66
N LEU A 213 -0.62 -7.92 4.67
CA LEU A 213 -0.48 -6.61 5.32
C LEU A 213 0.88 -6.04 4.95
N GLU A 214 0.92 -4.76 4.57
CA GLU A 214 2.18 -4.03 4.39
C GLU A 214 2.19 -2.79 5.27
N LEU A 215 3.31 -2.60 5.97
CA LEU A 215 3.63 -1.43 6.75
C LEU A 215 4.78 -0.69 6.09
N PHE A 216 4.60 0.59 5.83
CA PHE A 216 5.63 1.51 5.35
C PHE A 216 5.96 2.54 6.42
N VAL A 217 7.24 2.70 6.72
CA VAL A 217 7.72 3.71 7.68
C VAL A 217 8.74 4.60 6.98
N THR A 218 8.45 5.90 6.87
CA THR A 218 9.36 6.84 6.21
C THR A 218 10.45 7.33 7.16
N LEU A 219 11.64 7.47 6.60
CA LEU A 219 12.87 7.93 7.25
C LEU A 219 13.57 8.95 6.34
N THR A 220 14.38 9.81 6.93
CA THR A 220 15.30 10.68 6.21
C THR A 220 16.73 10.27 6.53
N ASP A 221 17.53 9.93 5.52
CA ASP A 221 18.97 9.76 5.65
C ASP A 221 19.64 11.14 5.72
N PHE A 222 20.40 11.39 6.78
CA PHE A 222 21.14 12.63 6.97
C PHE A 222 22.23 12.85 5.91
N TYR A 223 22.96 11.80 5.52
CA TYR A 223 24.02 11.89 4.51
C TYR A 223 23.48 11.72 3.10
N GLY A 224 22.39 10.96 2.96
CA GLY A 224 21.82 10.58 1.68
C GLY A 224 22.73 9.66 0.87
N TYR A 225 22.23 9.23 -0.29
CA TYR A 225 22.99 8.42 -1.24
C TYR A 225 22.82 8.95 -2.66
N LYS A 226 23.83 8.73 -3.50
CA LYS A 226 23.82 9.22 -4.89
C LYS A 226 22.97 8.31 -5.75
N ARG A 227 22.03 8.91 -6.48
CA ARG A 227 21.19 8.23 -7.47
C ARG A 227 21.47 8.79 -8.87
N PRO A 228 21.70 7.94 -9.89
CA PRO A 228 21.79 8.40 -11.26
C PRO A 228 20.41 8.79 -11.81
N ILE A 229 20.36 9.90 -12.55
CA ILE A 229 19.17 10.37 -13.27
C ILE A 229 19.52 10.50 -14.74
N LEU A 230 18.68 9.92 -15.60
CA LEU A 230 18.80 10.08 -17.05
C LEU A 230 18.25 11.44 -17.46
N LEU A 231 19.05 12.18 -18.22
CA LEU A 231 18.59 13.37 -18.92
C LEU A 231 18.87 13.24 -20.41
N ASN A 232 18.42 14.24 -21.18
CA ASN A 232 18.76 14.34 -22.59
C ASN A 232 20.22 14.79 -22.79
N ASP A 233 20.63 15.85 -22.10
CA ASP A 233 21.99 16.40 -22.11
C ASP A 233 22.28 17.14 -20.79
N PRO A 234 23.31 16.77 -20.02
CA PRO A 234 24.16 15.59 -20.20
C PRO A 234 23.37 14.29 -19.96
N PRO A 235 23.71 13.16 -20.59
CA PRO A 235 22.86 11.95 -20.59
C PRO A 235 22.62 11.36 -19.19
N VAL A 236 23.52 11.60 -18.23
CA VAL A 236 23.37 11.22 -16.82
C VAL A 236 23.87 12.33 -15.92
N ILE A 237 23.10 12.62 -14.88
CA ILE A 237 23.56 13.36 -13.70
C ILE A 237 23.40 12.49 -12.46
N THR A 238 24.05 12.88 -11.37
CA THR A 238 23.85 12.26 -10.06
C THR A 238 23.16 13.25 -9.12
N GLU A 239 22.08 12.83 -8.49
CA GLU A 239 21.40 13.59 -7.44
C GLU A 239 21.59 12.90 -6.08
N LEU A 240 21.59 13.66 -5.00
CA LEU A 240 21.57 13.12 -3.64
C LEU A 240 20.12 12.86 -3.23
N GLU A 241 19.78 11.59 -2.99
CA GLU A 241 18.49 11.20 -2.43
C GLU A 241 18.66 10.96 -0.93
N HIS A 242 17.78 11.59 -0.16
CA HIS A 242 17.77 11.52 1.30
C HIS A 242 16.54 10.79 1.82
N ARG A 243 15.48 10.62 1.01
CA ARG A 243 14.27 9.91 1.43
C ARG A 243 14.54 8.42 1.48
N HIS A 244 14.10 7.80 2.56
CA HIS A 244 14.18 6.36 2.73
C HIS A 244 12.85 5.81 3.28
N THR A 245 12.53 4.57 2.93
CA THR A 245 11.29 3.93 3.38
C THR A 245 11.58 2.51 3.78
N LEU A 246 11.26 2.17 5.03
CA LEU A 246 11.26 0.80 5.51
C LEU A 246 9.92 0.14 5.20
N LYS A 247 9.97 -1.12 4.80
CA LYS A 247 8.83 -1.97 4.46
C LYS A 247 8.85 -3.21 5.35
N PHE A 248 7.71 -3.49 5.97
CA PHE A 248 7.43 -4.71 6.71
C PHE A 248 6.17 -5.36 6.12
N SER A 249 6.14 -6.68 6.12
CA SER A 249 5.06 -7.45 5.52
C SER A 249 4.64 -8.63 6.38
N TYR A 250 3.35 -8.93 6.30
CA TYR A 250 2.77 -10.16 6.82
C TYR A 250 1.96 -10.79 5.71
N PHE A 251 2.12 -12.09 5.50
CA PHE A 251 1.35 -12.86 4.54
C PHE A 251 1.03 -14.25 5.10
N LYS A 252 -0.25 -14.61 5.05
CA LYS A 252 -0.72 -15.95 5.40
C LYS A 252 -1.13 -16.69 4.14
N LYS A 253 -0.28 -17.64 3.71
CA LYS A 253 -0.50 -18.40 2.49
C LYS A 253 -1.79 -19.23 2.58
N ALA A 254 -2.55 -19.27 1.49
CA ALA A 254 -3.77 -20.06 1.40
C ALA A 254 -3.43 -21.51 1.04
N THR A 255 -3.07 -22.34 2.02
CA THR A 255 -2.95 -23.79 1.86
C THR A 255 -4.18 -24.50 2.44
N ALA A 256 -4.54 -25.66 1.86
CA ALA A 256 -5.68 -26.47 2.26
C ALA A 256 -5.46 -27.18 3.62
N ASP A 257 -4.20 -27.42 3.99
CA ASP A 257 -3.82 -28.04 5.25
C ASP A 257 -3.73 -27.03 6.40
N GLN A 258 -3.93 -27.53 7.62
CA GLN A 258 -3.86 -26.74 8.87
C GLN A 258 -2.49 -26.09 9.10
N ASP A 259 -1.46 -26.51 8.37
CA ASP A 259 -0.10 -25.95 8.38
C ASP A 259 0.04 -24.78 7.38
N ALA A 260 -0.67 -23.68 7.63
CA ALA A 260 -0.48 -22.46 6.84
C ALA A 260 0.93 -21.89 7.07
N ILE A 261 1.75 -21.83 6.03
CA ILE A 261 3.02 -21.09 6.06
C ILE A 261 2.71 -19.61 6.22
N ILE A 262 3.20 -19.02 7.31
CA ILE A 262 3.06 -17.60 7.62
C ILE A 262 4.44 -16.97 7.46
N GLU A 263 4.52 -15.98 6.59
CA GLU A 263 5.69 -15.10 6.43
C GLU A 263 5.36 -13.79 7.15
N SER A 264 6.13 -13.45 8.18
CA SER A 264 5.84 -12.28 9.01
C SER A 264 7.12 -11.57 9.43
N ASP A 265 7.24 -10.30 9.04
CA ASP A 265 8.24 -9.37 9.60
C ASP A 265 7.77 -8.76 10.95
N PHE A 266 6.67 -9.28 11.51
CA PHE A 266 6.06 -8.82 12.76
C PHE A 266 6.23 -9.82 13.92
N ASP A 267 7.06 -10.85 13.74
CA ASP A 267 7.32 -11.89 14.74
C ASP A 267 8.21 -11.39 15.89
N ASP A 268 8.41 -12.22 16.92
CA ASP A 268 9.26 -11.89 18.08
C ASP A 268 10.74 -11.71 17.69
N HIS A 269 11.20 -12.42 16.65
CA HIS A 269 12.57 -12.31 16.13
C HIS A 269 12.82 -10.98 15.39
N ASP A 270 11.78 -10.32 14.89
CA ASP A 270 11.85 -9.04 14.15
C ASP A 270 11.62 -7.81 15.04
N LEU A 271 11.44 -8.02 16.35
CA LEU A 271 11.36 -6.93 17.32
C LEU A 271 12.51 -5.91 17.21
N PRO A 272 13.78 -6.30 16.96
CA PRO A 272 14.85 -5.32 16.74
C PRO A 272 14.61 -4.45 15.50
N SER A 273 14.15 -5.03 14.39
CA SER A 273 13.84 -4.33 13.14
C SER A 273 12.70 -3.33 13.31
N LEU A 274 11.61 -3.75 13.96
CA LEU A 274 10.46 -2.89 14.28
C LEU A 274 10.84 -1.78 15.27
N SER A 275 11.66 -2.09 16.28
CA SER A 275 12.13 -1.11 17.27
C SER A 275 13.01 -0.04 16.62
N PHE A 276 13.90 -0.45 15.70
CA PHE A 276 14.69 0.49 14.91
C PHE A 276 13.79 1.40 14.06
N ALA A 277 12.81 0.86 13.34
CA ALA A 277 11.91 1.65 12.50
C ALA A 277 11.14 2.70 13.29
N ALA A 278 10.50 2.30 14.40
CA ALA A 278 9.76 3.18 15.30
C ALA A 278 10.64 4.26 15.94
N ARG A 279 11.87 3.90 16.33
CA ARG A 279 12.84 4.84 16.90
C ARG A 279 13.37 5.83 15.85
N ALA A 280 13.73 5.35 14.65
CA ALA A 280 14.29 6.18 13.59
C ALA A 280 13.27 7.18 13.05
N THR A 281 12.03 6.76 12.83
CA THR A 281 10.97 7.65 12.34
C THR A 281 10.60 8.71 13.37
N SER A 282 10.66 8.40 14.67
CA SER A 282 10.34 9.35 15.74
C SER A 282 11.49 10.30 16.12
N CYS A 283 12.62 10.25 15.41
CA CYS A 283 13.83 11.00 15.75
C CYS A 283 13.78 12.45 15.23
N PHE A 284 13.03 13.30 15.94
CA PHE A 284 12.91 14.72 15.58
C PHE A 284 14.24 15.48 15.78
N PRO A 285 14.74 16.20 14.76
CA PRO A 285 15.98 16.97 14.87
C PRO A 285 15.98 17.97 16.03
N GLY A 286 17.05 17.96 16.82
CA GLY A 286 17.21 18.83 17.98
C GLY A 286 16.53 18.32 19.26
N ALA A 287 15.64 17.31 19.19
CA ALA A 287 15.04 16.66 20.36
C ALA A 287 15.73 15.33 20.69
N PHE A 288 15.94 14.47 19.68
CA PHE A 288 16.58 13.16 19.81
C PHE A 288 17.85 13.06 18.93
N PRO A 289 18.84 12.25 19.34
CA PRO A 289 20.01 11.97 18.49
C PRO A 289 19.63 11.06 17.31
N PRO A 290 20.23 11.26 16.12
CA PRO A 290 19.96 10.45 14.94
C PRO A 290 20.10 8.94 15.20
N ALA A 291 19.24 8.16 14.55
CA ALA A 291 19.23 6.71 14.68
C ALA A 291 20.24 6.01 13.78
N GLN A 292 20.88 4.95 14.29
CA GLN A 292 21.83 4.13 13.56
C GLN A 292 21.54 2.65 13.80
N LEU A 293 21.73 1.80 12.78
CA LEU A 293 21.57 0.35 12.90
C LEU A 293 22.51 -0.25 13.94
N ARG A 294 23.76 0.23 13.97
CA ARG A 294 24.80 -0.23 14.92
C ARG A 294 24.45 0.09 16.38
N GLU A 295 23.72 1.17 16.62
CA GLU A 295 23.24 1.50 17.97
C GLU A 295 22.20 0.49 18.44
N THR A 296 21.24 0.16 17.57
CA THR A 296 20.22 -0.87 17.86
C THR A 296 20.87 -2.21 18.15
N GLU A 297 21.81 -2.65 17.31
CA GLU A 297 22.53 -3.91 17.52
C GLU A 297 23.29 -3.93 18.86
N ARG A 298 24.00 -2.85 19.21
CA ARG A 298 24.67 -2.74 20.51
C ARG A 298 23.68 -2.81 21.67
N PHE A 299 22.52 -2.15 21.55
CA PHE A 299 21.48 -2.17 22.57
C PHE A 299 20.95 -3.59 22.82
N PHE A 300 20.60 -4.34 21.77
CA PHE A 300 20.14 -5.73 21.92
C PHE A 300 21.24 -6.65 22.47
N LYS A 301 22.50 -6.45 22.04
CA LYS A 301 23.65 -7.18 22.59
C LYS A 301 23.85 -6.93 24.09
N LYS A 302 23.64 -5.71 24.57
CA LYS A 302 23.68 -5.39 26.01
C LYS A 302 22.56 -6.09 26.80
N LEU A 303 21.41 -6.33 26.17
CA LEU A 303 20.30 -7.09 26.75
C LEU A 303 20.50 -8.62 26.66
N GLY A 304 21.59 -9.10 26.06
CA GLY A 304 21.83 -10.52 25.83
C GLY A 304 20.94 -11.13 24.74
N LEU A 305 20.43 -10.31 23.83
CA LEU A 305 19.57 -10.72 22.72
C LEU A 305 20.32 -10.59 21.40
N ALA A 306 20.11 -11.54 20.48
CA ALA A 306 20.62 -11.48 19.11
C ALA A 306 19.60 -10.78 18.19
N TRP A 307 20.08 -10.21 17.08
CA TRP A 307 19.24 -9.73 16.00
C TRP A 307 19.31 -10.74 14.85
N ASP A 308 18.48 -11.78 14.94
CA ASP A 308 18.57 -12.97 14.08
C ASP A 308 18.37 -12.61 12.59
N ASN A 309 17.34 -11.82 12.27
CA ASN A 309 16.95 -11.47 10.90
C ASN A 309 17.59 -10.16 10.38
N LYS A 310 18.75 -9.75 10.92
CA LYS A 310 19.39 -8.47 10.56
C LYS A 310 19.75 -8.40 9.08
N ASP A 311 20.35 -9.45 8.54
CA ASP A 311 20.82 -9.49 7.15
C ASP A 311 19.65 -9.46 6.16
N ASP A 312 18.56 -10.17 6.47
CA ASP A 312 17.33 -10.12 5.68
C ASP A 312 16.66 -8.74 5.75
N PHE A 313 16.63 -8.13 6.93
CA PHE A 313 16.16 -6.76 7.10
C PHE A 313 16.96 -5.76 6.25
N ILE A 314 18.30 -5.85 6.26
CA ILE A 314 19.17 -5.00 5.46
C ILE A 314 18.96 -5.24 3.96
N LYS A 315 18.95 -6.51 3.53
CA LYS A 315 18.75 -6.90 2.14
C LYS A 315 17.40 -6.43 1.59
N ASN A 316 16.34 -6.48 2.39
CA ASN A 316 15.00 -6.12 1.93
C ASN A 316 14.75 -4.61 1.93
N ASN A 317 15.32 -3.88 2.90
CA ASN A 317 15.05 -2.45 3.05
C ASN A 317 16.10 -1.53 2.42
N PHE A 318 17.36 -1.96 2.27
CA PHE A 318 18.48 -1.08 1.88
C PHE A 318 19.11 -1.45 0.52
N LYS A 319 18.33 -2.05 -0.40
CA LYS A 319 18.81 -2.43 -1.74
C LYS A 319 19.45 -1.26 -2.51
N GLU A 320 18.86 -0.07 -2.42
CA GLU A 320 19.37 1.13 -3.09
C GLU A 320 20.71 1.60 -2.52
N TYR A 321 20.99 1.33 -1.24
CA TYR A 321 22.28 1.67 -0.61
C TYR A 321 23.38 0.76 -1.14
N ALA A 322 23.09 -0.54 -1.25
CA ALA A 322 24.01 -1.50 -1.85
C ALA A 322 24.34 -1.11 -3.32
N ARG A 323 23.31 -0.71 -4.09
CA ARG A 323 23.48 -0.20 -5.47
C ARG A 323 24.31 1.08 -5.54
N ALA A 324 24.18 1.97 -4.57
CA ALA A 324 24.98 3.19 -4.46
C ALA A 324 26.39 2.97 -3.88
N GLY A 325 26.74 1.74 -3.47
CA GLY A 325 28.01 1.43 -2.80
C GLY A 325 28.13 2.03 -1.40
N VAL A 326 27.01 2.32 -0.73
CA VAL A 326 26.94 2.91 0.61
C VAL A 326 26.58 1.84 1.62
N ASN A 327 27.31 1.78 2.74
CA ASN A 327 26.96 0.88 3.84
C ASN A 327 25.88 1.52 4.73
N PRO A 328 24.65 0.94 4.82
CA PRO A 328 23.57 1.50 5.62
C PRO A 328 23.84 1.49 7.13
N GLU A 329 24.80 0.69 7.62
CA GLU A 329 25.17 0.69 9.04
C GLU A 329 26.00 1.92 9.46
N LEU A 330 26.61 2.61 8.50
CA LEU A 330 27.44 3.78 8.75
C LEU A 330 26.67 5.09 8.65
N THR A 331 25.44 5.05 8.13
CA THR A 331 24.61 6.24 7.97
C THR A 331 23.78 6.55 9.22
N SER A 332 23.15 7.72 9.23
CA SER A 332 22.32 8.22 10.32
C SER A 332 20.95 8.61 9.79
N PHE A 333 19.92 8.08 10.44
CA PHE A 333 18.52 8.31 10.08
C PHE A 333 17.86 9.27 11.06
N ILE A 334 17.05 10.16 10.52
CA ILE A 334 16.22 11.12 11.26
C ILE A 334 14.76 10.99 10.79
N ASP A 335 13.89 11.75 11.45
CA ASP A 335 12.45 11.76 11.18
C ASP A 335 12.13 11.86 9.68
N GLY A 336 11.28 10.95 9.20
CA GLY A 336 10.80 10.92 7.82
C GLY A 336 9.99 12.15 7.44
N SER A 337 9.37 12.83 8.41
CA SER A 337 8.55 14.02 8.17
C SER A 337 9.28 15.25 7.67
N ILE A 338 10.62 15.23 7.65
CA ILE A 338 11.44 16.33 7.10
C ILE A 338 11.32 16.39 5.58
N LEU A 339 11.29 15.23 4.91
CA LEU A 339 11.27 15.13 3.45
C LEU A 339 10.06 14.36 2.91
N ASN A 340 9.43 13.52 3.72
CA ASN A 340 8.20 12.80 3.37
C ASN A 340 7.27 12.71 4.61
N ASN A 341 6.55 13.81 4.86
CA ASN A 341 5.62 13.94 5.97
C ASN A 341 4.31 13.19 5.76
N LYS A 342 3.95 12.83 4.52
CA LYS A 342 2.65 12.24 4.19
C LYS A 342 2.83 11.13 3.16
N PRO A 343 3.03 9.87 3.59
CA PRO A 343 3.37 8.77 2.68
C PRO A 343 2.15 8.21 1.92
N PHE A 344 1.38 9.08 1.24
CA PHE A 344 0.27 8.67 0.38
C PHE A 344 0.77 7.84 -0.81
N ASP A 345 1.90 8.23 -1.40
CA ASP A 345 2.56 7.50 -2.49
C ASP A 345 2.77 6.01 -2.16
N LYS A 346 3.23 5.71 -0.94
CA LYS A 346 3.43 4.33 -0.45
C LYS A 346 2.12 3.60 -0.27
N ALA A 347 1.12 4.27 0.31
CA ALA A 347 -0.20 3.69 0.48
C ALA A 347 -0.82 3.36 -0.89
N ILE A 348 -0.82 4.30 -1.84
CA ILE A 348 -1.36 4.13 -3.20
C ILE A 348 -0.66 2.99 -3.93
N SER A 349 0.67 2.96 -3.91
CA SER A 349 1.46 1.90 -4.58
C SER A 349 1.09 0.51 -4.06
N ALA A 350 0.89 0.37 -2.75
CA ALA A 350 0.51 -0.89 -2.13
C ALA A 350 -0.92 -1.34 -2.43
N ILE A 351 -1.82 -0.41 -2.79
CA ILE A 351 -3.23 -0.72 -3.14
C ILE A 351 -3.32 -1.45 -4.49
N HIS A 352 -2.50 -1.08 -5.47
CA HIS A 352 -2.63 -1.58 -6.83
C HIS A 352 -2.36 -3.09 -7.00
N ASP A 353 -1.60 -3.71 -6.10
CA ASP A 353 -1.20 -5.12 -6.19
C ASP A 353 -2.02 -6.08 -5.30
N ARG A 354 -3.20 -5.67 -4.81
CA ARG A 354 -3.99 -6.46 -3.86
C ARG A 354 -5.05 -7.33 -4.54
N PRO A 355 -5.18 -8.63 -4.18
CA PRO A 355 -6.23 -9.53 -4.71
C PRO A 355 -7.56 -9.38 -3.95
N ALA A 356 -8.72 -9.29 -4.62
CA ALA A 356 -10.07 -9.23 -4.04
C ALA A 356 -10.92 -10.53 -4.10
N PHE A 357 -11.17 -11.15 -2.94
CA PHE A 357 -12.03 -12.33 -2.88
C PHE A 357 -13.52 -12.00 -2.99
N ARG A 358 -13.94 -10.77 -2.71
CA ARG A 358 -15.32 -10.29 -2.85
C ARG A 358 -15.32 -8.90 -3.50
N GLU A 359 -16.50 -8.30 -3.67
CA GLU A 359 -16.58 -6.91 -4.11
C GLU A 359 -15.87 -6.00 -3.09
N VAL A 360 -14.97 -5.12 -3.53
CA VAL A 360 -14.17 -4.28 -2.64
C VAL A 360 -14.66 -2.84 -2.66
N SER A 361 -14.84 -2.25 -1.49
CA SER A 361 -14.84 -0.80 -1.30
C SER A 361 -13.48 -0.38 -0.74
N ARG A 362 -12.67 0.29 -1.56
CA ARG A 362 -11.32 0.71 -1.18
C ARG A 362 -11.33 2.11 -0.59
N ARG A 363 -10.75 2.27 0.59
CA ARG A 363 -10.66 3.57 1.26
C ARG A 363 -9.27 3.86 1.83
N ILE A 364 -8.78 5.06 1.59
CA ILE A 364 -7.61 5.61 2.27
C ILE A 364 -8.11 6.44 3.45
N ILE A 365 -7.70 6.10 4.66
CA ILE A 365 -7.96 6.89 5.88
C ILE A 365 -6.65 7.55 6.27
N TYR A 366 -6.60 8.88 6.24
CA TYR A 366 -5.47 9.61 6.80
C TYR A 366 -5.84 10.31 8.11
N ILE A 367 -4.93 10.23 9.07
CA ILE A 367 -5.09 10.84 10.39
C ILE A 367 -4.35 12.18 10.38
N ASP A 368 -5.09 13.28 10.50
CA ASP A 368 -4.55 14.63 10.46
C ASP A 368 -4.83 15.34 11.81
N PRO A 369 -3.92 15.18 12.79
CA PRO A 369 -4.13 15.73 14.13
C PRO A 369 -4.01 17.26 14.19
N ASN A 370 -3.38 17.91 13.21
CA ASN A 370 -3.19 19.35 13.22
C ASN A 370 -3.24 19.92 11.79
N PRO A 371 -4.43 20.01 11.17
CA PRO A 371 -4.55 20.56 9.83
C PRO A 371 -4.17 22.05 9.84
N GLU A 372 -3.47 22.49 8.80
CA GLU A 372 -2.96 23.86 8.72
C GLU A 372 -4.09 24.89 8.87
N LYS A 373 -3.88 25.87 9.75
CA LYS A 373 -4.78 27.03 9.86
C LYS A 373 -4.59 27.92 8.64
N LEU A 374 -5.69 28.45 8.11
CA LEU A 374 -5.66 29.49 7.08
C LEU A 374 -4.71 30.61 7.53
N ARG A 375 -3.60 30.79 6.80
CA ARG A 375 -2.64 31.84 7.09
C ARG A 375 -3.32 33.20 6.99
N ALA A 376 -2.86 34.16 7.79
CA ALA A 376 -3.31 35.54 7.68
C ALA A 376 -3.17 36.01 6.21
N LYS A 377 -4.20 36.69 5.70
CA LYS A 377 -4.20 37.23 4.33
C LYS A 377 -2.92 38.05 4.12
N ALA A 378 -2.27 37.86 2.98
CA ALA A 378 -1.05 38.58 2.63
C ALA A 378 -1.30 40.09 2.77
N THR A 379 -0.50 40.75 3.60
CA THR A 379 -0.63 42.19 3.87
C THR A 379 0.04 43.06 2.81
N GLY A 380 0.71 42.45 1.81
CA GLY A 380 1.42 43.13 0.73
C GLY A 380 2.81 43.66 1.10
N ALA A 381 3.18 43.66 2.39
CA ALA A 381 4.53 44.06 2.83
C ALA A 381 5.51 42.87 2.79
N PRO A 382 6.75 43.06 2.31
CA PRO A 382 7.76 42.00 2.34
C PRO A 382 8.09 41.61 3.79
N PRO A 383 8.22 40.31 4.11
CA PRO A 383 8.60 39.88 5.44
C PRO A 383 10.00 40.38 5.80
N ALA A 384 10.18 40.84 7.03
CA ALA A 384 11.48 41.25 7.55
C ALA A 384 12.48 40.08 7.50
N MET A 385 13.76 40.35 7.20
CA MET A 385 14.80 39.33 6.99
C MET A 385 14.89 38.26 8.10
N LEU A 386 14.73 38.63 9.37
CA LEU A 386 14.69 37.67 10.48
C LEU A 386 13.47 36.74 10.43
N ASN A 387 12.31 37.25 10.01
CA ASN A 387 11.10 36.46 9.78
C ASN A 387 11.22 35.61 8.51
N THR A 388 11.98 36.06 7.51
CA THR A 388 12.26 35.30 6.29
C THR A 388 13.24 34.15 6.56
N LEU A 389 14.28 34.36 7.38
CA LEU A 389 15.21 33.31 7.83
C LEU A 389 14.54 32.31 8.78
N LYS A 390 13.77 32.82 9.75
CA LYS A 390 12.95 31.97 10.62
C LYS A 390 11.89 31.21 9.83
N GLY A 391 11.32 31.85 8.81
CA GLY A 391 10.41 31.23 7.84
C GLY A 391 11.08 30.09 7.08
N ALA A 392 12.23 30.34 6.46
CA ALA A 392 12.98 29.35 5.69
C ALA A 392 13.49 28.16 6.53
N MET A 393 13.79 28.35 7.81
CA MET A 393 14.25 27.28 8.70
C MET A 393 13.12 26.57 9.47
N SER A 394 11.88 27.10 9.51
CA SER A 394 10.86 26.58 10.43
C SER A 394 9.39 26.81 10.08
N ASP A 395 9.01 27.86 9.32
CA ASP A 395 7.59 28.21 9.09
C ASP A 395 7.15 28.08 7.61
N ILE A 396 8.09 27.90 6.68
CA ILE A 396 7.82 27.43 5.31
C ILE A 396 7.93 25.91 5.39
N PRO A 397 6.81 25.17 5.32
CA PRO A 397 6.88 23.73 5.27
C PRO A 397 7.62 23.36 3.98
N MET A 398 8.69 22.57 4.08
CA MET A 398 9.15 21.75 2.96
C MET A 398 8.17 20.59 2.74
N ASN A 399 6.86 20.91 2.73
CA ASN A 399 5.80 19.95 2.44
C ASN A 399 5.76 19.79 0.92
N GLU A 400 5.89 18.56 0.43
CA GLU A 400 5.15 18.19 -0.77
C GLU A 400 3.66 18.43 -0.46
N PRO A 401 2.93 19.23 -1.27
CA PRO A 401 1.53 19.48 -1.01
C PRO A 401 0.78 18.15 -1.08
N MET A 402 0.15 17.73 0.02
CA MET A 402 -0.87 16.66 0.04
C MET A 402 -1.89 16.78 -1.10
N HIS A 403 -2.08 18.01 -1.59
CA HIS A 403 -2.89 18.30 -2.77
C HIS A 403 -2.48 17.45 -3.97
N ASP A 404 -1.19 17.31 -4.26
CA ASP A 404 -0.71 16.60 -5.45
C ASP A 404 -1.07 15.11 -5.35
N ASP A 405 -0.79 14.46 -4.22
CA ASP A 405 -1.17 13.05 -3.97
C ASP A 405 -2.69 12.82 -4.05
N LEU A 406 -3.48 13.70 -3.44
CA LEU A 406 -4.95 13.58 -3.46
C LEU A 406 -5.53 13.88 -4.86
N GLN A 407 -4.90 14.79 -5.59
CA GLN A 407 -5.26 15.11 -6.98
C GLN A 407 -4.92 13.93 -7.90
N GLU A 408 -3.82 13.22 -7.66
CA GLU A 408 -3.52 11.97 -8.35
C GLU A 408 -4.58 10.89 -8.11
N ILE A 409 -5.04 10.71 -6.87
CA ILE A 409 -6.14 9.78 -6.56
C ILE A 409 -7.44 10.20 -7.25
N TYR A 410 -7.77 11.50 -7.23
CA TYR A 410 -8.96 12.00 -7.93
C TYR A 410 -8.88 11.73 -9.45
N ASN A 411 -7.74 12.07 -10.07
CA ASN A 411 -7.49 11.83 -11.49
C ASN A 411 -7.53 10.33 -11.83
N HIS A 412 -7.05 9.48 -10.92
CA HIS A 412 -7.14 8.03 -11.02
C HIS A 412 -8.61 7.56 -11.02
N ASN A 413 -9.42 8.00 -10.05
CA ASN A 413 -10.83 7.63 -9.97
C ASN A 413 -11.62 8.08 -11.20
N GLN A 414 -11.37 9.29 -11.73
CA GLN A 414 -12.02 9.75 -12.96
C GLN A 414 -11.69 8.85 -14.16
N LYS A 415 -10.44 8.37 -14.25
CA LYS A 415 -10.04 7.40 -15.28
C LYS A 415 -10.76 6.05 -15.09
N VAL A 416 -10.82 5.55 -13.86
CA VAL A 416 -11.54 4.30 -13.52
C VAL A 416 -13.00 4.37 -13.92
N ILE A 417 -13.71 5.44 -13.56
CA ILE A 417 -15.13 5.67 -13.91
C ILE A 417 -15.30 5.70 -15.43
N THR A 418 -14.43 6.43 -16.13
CA THR A 418 -14.45 6.52 -17.60
C THR A 418 -14.28 5.13 -18.23
N ILE A 419 -13.33 4.33 -17.75
CA ILE A 419 -13.06 3.00 -18.29
C ILE A 419 -14.22 2.05 -18.01
N LYS A 420 -14.79 2.05 -16.79
CA LYS A 420 -15.97 1.24 -16.44
C LYS A 420 -17.13 1.56 -17.38
N SER A 421 -17.42 2.84 -17.60
CA SER A 421 -18.47 3.28 -18.54
C SER A 421 -18.22 2.81 -19.98
N VAL A 422 -16.96 2.88 -20.46
CA VAL A 422 -16.59 2.37 -21.78
C VAL A 422 -16.77 0.85 -21.87
N VAL A 423 -16.29 0.09 -20.88
CA VAL A 423 -16.42 -1.38 -20.83
C VAL A 423 -17.89 -1.80 -20.85
N GLU A 424 -18.73 -1.15 -20.05
CA GLU A 424 -20.18 -1.42 -19.97
C GLU A 424 -20.89 -1.10 -21.30
N SER A 425 -20.57 0.04 -21.92
CA SER A 425 -21.19 0.44 -23.19
C SER A 425 -20.83 -0.50 -24.36
N VAL A 426 -19.64 -1.11 -24.35
CA VAL A 426 -19.17 -2.00 -25.42
C VAL A 426 -19.51 -3.47 -25.15
N LYS A 427 -19.87 -3.84 -23.91
CA LYS A 427 -20.19 -5.23 -23.50
C LYS A 427 -21.20 -5.93 -24.44
N PRO A 428 -22.30 -5.31 -24.89
CA PRO A 428 -23.25 -5.96 -25.82
C PRO A 428 -22.64 -6.30 -27.19
N SER A 429 -21.77 -5.43 -27.71
CA SER A 429 -21.08 -5.68 -28.99
C SER A 429 -20.07 -6.83 -28.87
N ILE A 430 -19.33 -6.89 -27.76
CA ILE A 430 -18.37 -7.97 -27.50
C ILE A 430 -19.10 -9.30 -27.28
N GLN A 431 -20.24 -9.32 -26.58
CA GLN A 431 -21.07 -10.51 -26.44
C GLN A 431 -21.44 -11.11 -27.81
N LYS A 432 -21.83 -10.26 -28.78
CA LYS A 432 -22.11 -10.71 -30.15
C LYS A 432 -20.87 -11.28 -30.84
N LEU A 433 -19.73 -10.62 -30.73
CA LEU A 433 -18.47 -11.11 -31.32
C LEU A 433 -18.03 -12.45 -30.73
N VAL A 434 -18.16 -12.62 -29.40
CA VAL A 434 -17.85 -13.88 -28.73
C VAL A 434 -18.83 -14.98 -29.12
N TYR A 435 -20.12 -14.65 -29.26
CA TYR A 435 -21.13 -15.58 -29.76
C TYR A 435 -20.80 -16.11 -31.17
N ASP A 436 -20.19 -15.28 -32.02
CA ASP A 436 -19.77 -15.70 -33.35
C ASP A 436 -18.48 -16.55 -33.34
N VAL A 437 -17.70 -16.56 -32.25
CA VAL A 437 -16.44 -17.34 -32.09
C VAL A 437 -16.69 -18.68 -31.39
N SER A 438 -17.66 -18.70 -30.48
CA SER A 438 -18.02 -19.85 -29.65
C SER A 438 -19.28 -20.56 -30.20
N PRO A 439 -19.53 -21.84 -29.85
CA PRO A 439 -20.70 -22.55 -30.35
C PRO A 439 -21.99 -22.01 -29.72
N LYS A 440 -23.05 -21.88 -30.54
CA LYS A 440 -24.39 -21.40 -30.12
C LYS A 440 -25.04 -22.20 -28.99
N LYS A 441 -24.65 -23.48 -28.84
CA LYS A 441 -25.01 -24.37 -27.74
C LYS A 441 -23.78 -25.16 -27.34
N PHE A 442 -23.43 -25.14 -26.05
CA PHE A 442 -22.35 -25.96 -25.55
C PHE A 442 -22.71 -27.45 -25.69
N LYS A 443 -21.77 -28.26 -26.20
CA LYS A 443 -21.92 -29.72 -26.16
C LYS A 443 -21.92 -30.17 -24.69
N LYS A 444 -22.46 -31.37 -24.39
CA LYS A 444 -22.43 -31.97 -23.04
C LYS A 444 -21.04 -31.96 -22.38
N THR A 445 -19.96 -32.02 -23.17
CA THR A 445 -18.57 -31.93 -22.71
C THR A 445 -17.75 -31.07 -23.67
N THR A 446 -17.17 -29.98 -23.16
CA THR A 446 -16.19 -29.12 -23.83
C THR A 446 -14.77 -29.56 -23.43
N THR A 447 -13.80 -29.46 -24.34
CA THR A 447 -12.39 -29.81 -24.07
C THR A 447 -11.48 -28.59 -24.02
N ALA A 448 -10.37 -28.67 -23.26
CA ALA A 448 -9.39 -27.58 -23.17
C ALA A 448 -8.79 -27.18 -24.53
N LYS A 449 -8.64 -28.15 -25.45
CA LYS A 449 -8.17 -27.89 -26.81
C LYS A 449 -9.15 -27.02 -27.61
N GLN A 450 -10.45 -27.31 -27.52
CA GLN A 450 -11.48 -26.50 -28.16
C GLN A 450 -11.53 -25.07 -27.60
N LEU A 451 -11.43 -24.91 -26.28
CA LEU A 451 -11.39 -23.59 -25.66
C LEU A 451 -10.16 -22.78 -26.12
N ALA A 452 -8.99 -23.42 -26.23
CA ALA A 452 -7.79 -22.79 -26.76
C ALA A 452 -7.96 -22.34 -28.23
N GLU A 453 -8.63 -23.14 -29.06
CA GLU A 453 -8.97 -22.77 -30.44
C GLU A 453 -9.89 -21.54 -30.48
N TRP A 454 -10.95 -21.49 -29.66
CA TRP A 454 -11.83 -20.32 -29.56
C TRP A 454 -11.09 -19.08 -29.07
N ARG A 455 -10.20 -19.23 -28.09
CA ARG A 455 -9.38 -18.14 -27.56
C ARG A 455 -8.43 -17.56 -28.62
N ASN A 456 -7.81 -18.42 -29.41
CA ASN A 456 -6.94 -17.99 -30.50
C ASN A 456 -7.75 -17.30 -31.62
N LEU A 457 -8.95 -17.82 -31.94
CA LEU A 457 -9.85 -17.21 -32.91
C LEU A 457 -10.38 -15.85 -32.45
N ALA A 458 -10.75 -15.70 -31.17
CA ALA A 458 -11.14 -14.42 -30.58
C ALA A 458 -10.00 -13.39 -30.67
N SER A 459 -8.77 -13.81 -30.37
CA SER A 459 -7.59 -12.94 -30.47
C SER A 459 -7.32 -12.50 -31.91
N ALA A 460 -7.50 -13.40 -32.88
CA ALA A 460 -7.36 -13.07 -34.31
C ALA A 460 -8.47 -12.11 -34.79
N ARG A 461 -9.71 -12.33 -34.34
CA ARG A 461 -10.84 -11.43 -34.64
C ARG A 461 -10.67 -10.04 -34.02
N ALA A 462 -10.09 -9.95 -32.83
CA ALA A 462 -9.81 -8.65 -32.22
C ALA A 462 -8.92 -7.79 -33.11
N VAL A 463 -8.00 -8.39 -33.88
CA VAL A 463 -7.20 -7.66 -34.88
C VAL A 463 -8.07 -7.12 -36.01
N THR A 464 -8.93 -7.95 -36.58
CA THR A 464 -9.75 -7.55 -37.74
C THR A 464 -10.82 -6.54 -37.38
N GLU A 465 -11.46 -6.68 -36.21
CA GLU A 465 -12.54 -5.79 -35.75
C GLU A 465 -12.01 -4.43 -35.29
N ALA A 466 -10.85 -4.38 -34.63
CA ALA A 466 -10.26 -3.12 -34.18
C ALA A 466 -9.66 -2.29 -35.32
N GLY A 467 -9.39 -2.89 -36.48
CA GLY A 467 -8.82 -2.19 -37.63
C GLY A 467 -7.50 -1.51 -37.26
N TYR A 468 -7.23 -0.35 -37.87
CA TYR A 468 -5.98 0.40 -37.71
C TYR A 468 -5.59 0.67 -36.24
N SER A 469 -6.57 0.76 -35.32
CA SER A 469 -6.34 0.95 -33.89
C SER A 469 -5.56 -0.22 -33.26
N TYR A 470 -5.65 -1.42 -33.83
CA TYR A 470 -4.91 -2.58 -33.35
C TYR A 470 -3.40 -2.41 -33.50
N GLU A 471 -2.92 -1.71 -34.55
CA GLU A 471 -1.49 -1.48 -34.75
C GLU A 471 -0.91 -0.61 -33.62
N ALA A 472 -1.64 0.42 -33.19
CA ALA A 472 -1.27 1.25 -32.04
C ALA A 472 -1.27 0.43 -30.74
N TYR A 473 -2.31 -0.39 -30.52
CA TYR A 473 -2.39 -1.30 -29.38
C TYR A 473 -1.21 -2.30 -29.36
N ALA A 474 -0.88 -2.91 -30.49
CA ALA A 474 0.22 -3.86 -30.61
C ALA A 474 1.57 -3.19 -30.26
N ARG A 475 1.82 -1.97 -30.77
CA ARG A 475 3.03 -1.20 -30.42
C ARG A 475 3.14 -0.93 -28.92
N LEU A 476 2.04 -0.49 -28.29
CA LEU A 476 2.01 -0.25 -26.84
C LEU A 476 2.29 -1.54 -26.06
N LYS A 477 1.71 -2.66 -26.51
CA LYS A 477 1.83 -3.97 -25.85
C LYS A 477 3.24 -4.53 -25.95
N ILE A 478 3.87 -4.44 -27.12
CA ILE A 478 5.28 -4.82 -27.34
C ILE A 478 6.16 -3.96 -26.43
N ARG A 479 6.01 -2.64 -26.48
CA ARG A 479 6.83 -1.72 -25.69
C ARG A 479 6.71 -1.99 -24.18
N SER A 480 5.50 -2.23 -23.69
CA SER A 480 5.26 -2.60 -22.28
C SER A 480 5.93 -3.92 -21.92
N THR A 481 5.79 -4.95 -22.76
CA THR A 481 6.38 -6.27 -22.51
C THR A 481 7.91 -6.21 -22.52
N VAL A 482 8.50 -5.40 -23.42
CA VAL A 482 9.96 -5.16 -23.46
C VAL A 482 10.43 -4.43 -22.19
N ALA A 483 9.67 -3.42 -21.74
CA ALA A 483 9.97 -2.73 -20.49
C ALA A 483 9.97 -3.70 -19.30
N ASP A 484 8.96 -4.56 -19.20
CA ASP A 484 8.84 -5.54 -18.12
C ASP A 484 10.01 -6.54 -18.10
N ILE A 485 10.41 -7.07 -19.27
CA ILE A 485 11.58 -7.96 -19.36
C ILE A 485 12.87 -7.23 -19.02
N THR A 486 13.04 -6.00 -19.52
CA THR A 486 14.21 -5.18 -19.25
C THR A 486 14.36 -4.92 -17.76
N GLU A 487 13.26 -4.61 -17.06
CA GLU A 487 13.26 -4.39 -15.62
C GLU A 487 13.74 -5.63 -14.87
N ARG A 488 13.17 -6.80 -15.18
CA ARG A 488 13.53 -8.08 -14.55
C ARG A 488 14.98 -8.49 -14.81
N LEU A 489 15.44 -8.37 -16.06
CA LEU A 489 16.83 -8.63 -16.42
C LEU A 489 17.79 -7.65 -15.75
N GLY A 490 17.38 -6.38 -15.67
CA GLY A 490 18.12 -5.35 -14.95
C GLY A 490 18.25 -5.64 -13.46
N ASP A 491 17.22 -6.20 -12.83
CA ASP A 491 17.28 -6.63 -11.42
C ASP A 491 18.19 -7.86 -11.22
N ILE A 492 18.12 -8.85 -12.11
CA ILE A 492 19.03 -10.03 -12.10
C ILE A 492 20.51 -9.59 -12.24
N CYS A 493 20.75 -8.57 -13.06
CA CYS A 493 22.09 -8.02 -13.30
C CYS A 493 22.51 -6.93 -12.29
N ASP A 494 21.70 -6.66 -11.27
CA ASP A 494 21.94 -5.61 -10.26
C ASP A 494 22.14 -4.20 -10.86
N LEU A 495 21.60 -3.95 -12.06
CA LEU A 495 21.67 -2.66 -12.74
C LEU A 495 20.69 -1.68 -12.11
N ALA A 496 21.10 -0.43 -11.87
CA ALA A 496 20.22 0.56 -11.25
C ALA A 496 18.98 0.90 -12.12
N PRO A 497 17.80 1.17 -11.52
CA PRO A 497 16.64 1.68 -12.24
C PRO A 497 16.98 3.02 -12.91
N GLY A 498 16.74 3.14 -14.22
CA GLY A 498 17.15 4.32 -14.99
C GLY A 498 18.66 4.39 -15.28
N SER A 499 19.37 3.27 -15.25
CA SER A 499 20.75 3.21 -15.75
C SER A 499 20.81 3.26 -17.29
N LYS A 500 21.96 3.65 -17.85
CA LYS A 500 22.16 3.65 -19.32
C LYS A 500 22.07 2.24 -19.87
N GLU A 501 22.53 1.27 -19.10
CA GLU A 501 22.56 -0.16 -19.39
C GLU A 501 21.13 -0.69 -19.54
N ARG A 502 20.22 -0.38 -18.61
CA ARG A 502 18.79 -0.75 -18.76
C ARG A 502 18.15 -0.13 -20.01
N ARG A 503 18.47 1.14 -20.34
CA ARG A 503 17.96 1.78 -21.57
C ARG A 503 18.49 1.08 -22.83
N ARG A 504 19.78 0.70 -22.86
CA ARG A 504 20.38 -0.05 -23.97
C ARG A 504 19.73 -1.41 -24.16
N ILE A 505 19.54 -2.15 -23.06
CA ILE A 505 18.84 -3.45 -23.07
C ILE A 505 17.44 -3.29 -23.65
N PHE A 506 16.69 -2.29 -23.19
CA PHE A 506 15.36 -1.98 -23.70
C PHE A 506 15.35 -1.74 -25.22
N SER A 507 16.19 -0.83 -25.69
CA SER A 507 16.24 -0.45 -27.11
C SER A 507 16.71 -1.61 -27.99
N MET A 508 17.67 -2.41 -27.53
CA MET A 508 18.12 -3.61 -28.22
C MET A 508 17.00 -4.64 -28.37
N PHE A 509 16.31 -5.01 -27.27
CA PHE A 509 15.20 -5.95 -27.35
C PHE A 509 14.09 -5.42 -28.26
N GLN A 510 13.78 -4.12 -28.17
CA GLN A 510 12.79 -3.51 -29.04
C GLN A 510 13.16 -3.69 -30.52
N CYS A 511 14.43 -3.49 -30.91
CA CYS A 511 14.87 -3.71 -32.30
C CYS A 511 14.79 -5.18 -32.69
N TRP A 512 15.29 -6.05 -31.83
CA TRP A 512 15.36 -7.49 -32.09
C TRP A 512 13.97 -8.09 -32.34
N ILE A 513 12.96 -7.68 -31.57
CA ILE A 513 11.59 -8.18 -31.70
C ILE A 513 10.91 -7.72 -32.99
N LEU A 514 11.35 -6.58 -33.54
CA LEU A 514 10.75 -5.93 -34.70
C LEU A 514 11.59 -6.13 -35.97
N LYS A 515 12.55 -7.07 -35.96
CA LYS A 515 13.49 -7.33 -37.06
C LYS A 515 12.85 -7.85 -38.34
N ASP A 516 11.70 -8.51 -38.26
CA ASP A 516 10.99 -9.06 -39.40
C ASP A 516 10.16 -8.01 -40.14
N ASN A 517 9.92 -8.20 -41.45
CA ASN A 517 9.18 -7.27 -42.32
C ASN A 517 7.80 -6.83 -41.77
N LEU A 518 7.12 -7.69 -41.02
CA LEU A 518 5.85 -7.35 -40.35
C LEU A 518 6.05 -6.45 -39.13
N GLY A 519 7.18 -6.59 -38.42
CA GLY A 519 7.62 -5.71 -37.35
C GLY A 519 8.09 -4.34 -37.88
N GLU A 520 8.78 -4.29 -39.02
CA GLU A 520 9.14 -3.02 -39.69
C GLU A 520 7.90 -2.20 -40.08
N SER A 521 6.87 -2.85 -40.62
CA SER A 521 5.58 -2.21 -40.91
C SER A 521 4.93 -1.62 -39.64
N LEU A 522 5.06 -2.32 -38.50
CA LEU A 522 4.64 -1.82 -37.20
C LEU A 522 5.54 -0.72 -36.64
N LEU A 523 6.73 -0.42 -37.19
CA LEU A 523 7.59 0.67 -36.73
C LEU A 523 7.43 1.93 -37.57
N PHE A 524 7.55 1.78 -38.90
CA PHE A 524 7.67 2.91 -39.83
C PHE A 524 6.38 3.23 -40.58
N GLY A 525 5.33 2.43 -40.39
CA GLY A 525 4.15 2.49 -41.26
C GLY A 525 4.52 2.09 -42.69
N GLU A 526 3.62 2.30 -43.64
CA GLU A 526 3.90 2.05 -45.07
C GLU A 526 4.79 3.18 -45.65
N HIS A 527 6.08 3.21 -45.31
CA HIS A 527 7.06 4.05 -46.00
C HIS A 527 7.62 3.32 -47.22
N GLY A 528 6.96 3.49 -48.36
CA GLY A 528 7.42 3.01 -49.66
C GLY A 528 6.35 2.22 -50.42
N SER A 529 6.44 2.23 -51.75
CA SER A 529 5.48 1.69 -52.73
C SER A 529 5.31 0.15 -52.72
N VAL A 530 5.60 -0.54 -51.61
CA VAL A 530 5.53 -1.99 -51.48
C VAL A 530 4.34 -2.41 -50.61
N ARG A 531 3.23 -2.68 -51.32
CA ARG A 531 2.06 -3.52 -50.96
C ARG A 531 1.42 -3.36 -49.57
N LYS A 532 0.26 -2.68 -49.60
CA LYS A 532 -0.96 -2.83 -48.77
C LYS A 532 -0.92 -3.92 -47.68
N THR A 533 -0.92 -3.49 -46.41
CA THR A 533 -1.49 -4.15 -45.21
C THR A 533 -1.05 -5.58 -44.88
N GLY A 534 0.23 -5.77 -44.51
CA GLY A 534 0.80 -7.06 -44.09
C GLY A 534 0.13 -7.69 -42.86
N LEU A 535 -0.18 -6.91 -41.81
CA LEU A 535 -0.78 -7.43 -40.58
C LEU A 535 -2.21 -7.96 -40.81
N PHE A 536 -3.06 -7.18 -41.46
CA PHE A 536 -4.44 -7.58 -41.77
C PHE A 536 -4.53 -8.75 -42.74
N GLN A 537 -3.65 -8.79 -43.75
CA GLN A 537 -3.59 -9.92 -44.67
C GLN A 537 -3.12 -11.18 -43.96
N TRP A 538 -2.10 -11.06 -43.10
CA TRP A 538 -1.62 -12.17 -42.28
C TRP A 538 -2.73 -12.69 -41.34
N THR A 539 -3.39 -11.83 -40.58
CA THR A 539 -4.49 -12.27 -39.67
C THR A 539 -5.68 -12.83 -40.42
N THR A 540 -6.08 -12.23 -41.54
CA THR A 540 -7.15 -12.76 -42.38
C THR A 540 -6.78 -14.15 -42.93
N SER A 541 -5.51 -14.36 -43.29
CA SER A 541 -5.02 -15.67 -43.71
C SER A 541 -4.99 -16.70 -42.56
N PHE A 542 -4.63 -16.26 -41.35
CA PHE A 542 -4.62 -17.07 -40.14
C PHE A 542 -6.03 -17.50 -39.72
N ILE A 543 -7.02 -16.60 -39.80
CA ILE A 543 -8.43 -16.91 -39.55
C ILE A 543 -8.94 -17.96 -40.56
N LYS A 544 -8.52 -17.87 -41.83
CA LYS A 544 -8.92 -18.82 -42.88
C LYS A 544 -8.22 -20.18 -42.77
N ARG A 545 -6.99 -20.22 -42.27
CA ARG A 545 -6.18 -21.43 -42.08
C ARG A 545 -5.34 -21.30 -40.81
N PRO A 546 -5.83 -21.76 -39.65
CA PRO A 546 -5.04 -21.75 -38.42
C PRO A 546 -3.86 -22.73 -38.61
N LYS A 547 -2.68 -22.18 -38.87
CA LYS A 547 -1.41 -22.94 -38.83
C LYS A 547 -0.92 -23.02 -37.38
N GLY A 548 -0.05 -23.98 -37.08
CA GLY A 548 0.58 -24.11 -35.76
C GLY A 548 1.37 -22.85 -35.36
N LEU A 549 1.73 -22.76 -34.06
CA LEU A 549 2.51 -21.65 -33.49
C LEU A 549 3.87 -21.41 -34.18
N GLU A 550 4.35 -22.36 -34.98
CA GLU A 550 5.66 -22.33 -35.67
C GLU A 550 5.77 -21.29 -36.79
N THR A 551 4.67 -20.72 -37.29
CA THR A 551 4.69 -19.73 -38.39
C THR A 551 4.24 -18.32 -37.97
N LEU A 552 4.40 -17.99 -36.69
CA LEU A 552 4.03 -16.68 -36.15
C LEU A 552 5.14 -15.64 -36.39
N PRO A 553 4.80 -14.36 -36.64
CA PRO A 553 5.77 -13.26 -36.61
C PRO A 553 6.50 -13.21 -35.26
N THR A 554 7.76 -12.77 -35.24
CA THR A 554 8.61 -12.75 -34.04
C THR A 554 7.95 -11.99 -32.90
N TRP A 555 7.37 -10.82 -33.19
CA TRP A 555 6.66 -10.02 -32.19
C TRP A 555 5.42 -10.70 -31.61
N VAL A 556 4.68 -11.49 -32.41
CA VAL A 556 3.51 -12.24 -31.93
C VAL A 556 3.99 -13.36 -30.99
N ASN A 557 5.00 -14.09 -31.41
CA ASN A 557 5.61 -15.15 -30.60
C ASN A 557 6.16 -14.58 -29.28
N PHE A 558 6.78 -13.41 -29.34
CA PHE A 558 7.28 -12.70 -28.17
C PHE A 558 6.14 -12.35 -27.18
N ILE A 559 5.09 -11.65 -27.62
CA ILE A 559 3.97 -11.30 -26.72
C ILE A 559 3.32 -12.55 -26.11
N ILE A 560 3.14 -13.61 -26.90
CA ILE A 560 2.54 -14.87 -26.40
C ILE A 560 3.40 -15.48 -25.28
N ASN A 561 4.73 -15.40 -25.37
CA ASN A 561 5.62 -16.07 -24.42
C ASN A 561 6.03 -15.20 -23.22
N PHE A 562 6.00 -13.88 -23.35
CA PHE A 562 6.54 -12.98 -22.33
C PHE A 562 5.55 -11.97 -21.74
N ASP A 563 4.35 -11.77 -22.32
CA ASP A 563 3.37 -10.82 -21.78
C ASP A 563 2.60 -11.40 -20.59
N VAL A 564 3.30 -11.46 -19.45
CA VAL A 564 2.78 -11.85 -18.13
C VAL A 564 1.62 -10.92 -17.72
N ASN A 565 1.74 -9.63 -18.03
CA ASN A 565 0.80 -8.60 -17.64
C ASN A 565 -0.56 -8.77 -18.33
N TYR A 566 -0.59 -9.18 -19.59
CA TYR A 566 -1.84 -9.53 -20.28
C TYR A 566 -2.58 -10.69 -19.62
N GLN A 567 -1.86 -11.76 -19.23
CA GLN A 567 -2.49 -12.87 -18.51
C GLN A 567 -2.99 -12.45 -17.13
N ARG A 568 -2.22 -11.60 -16.42
CA ARG A 568 -2.62 -11.03 -15.13
C ARG A 568 -3.92 -10.23 -15.26
N ARG A 569 -3.98 -9.29 -16.22
CA ARG A 569 -5.20 -8.49 -16.49
C ARG A 569 -6.39 -9.36 -16.87
N ARG A 570 -6.20 -10.41 -17.68
CA ARG A 570 -7.28 -11.35 -18.05
C ARG A 570 -7.84 -12.07 -16.83
N LEU A 571 -6.97 -12.61 -15.97
CA LEU A 571 -7.39 -13.32 -14.76
C LEU A 571 -8.12 -12.37 -13.80
N GLN A 572 -7.58 -11.15 -13.60
CA GLN A 572 -8.23 -10.13 -12.77
C GLN A 572 -9.60 -9.73 -13.32
N PHE A 573 -9.72 -9.53 -14.64
CA PHE A 573 -11.00 -9.24 -15.28
C PHE A 573 -12.03 -10.36 -15.07
N LEU A 574 -11.59 -11.62 -15.22
CA LEU A 574 -12.45 -12.78 -14.98
C LEU A 574 -12.90 -12.88 -13.52
N ILE A 575 -11.97 -12.67 -12.58
CA ILE A 575 -12.28 -12.66 -11.14
C ILE A 575 -13.27 -11.53 -10.81
N GLN A 576 -13.08 -10.35 -11.42
CA GLN A 576 -13.97 -9.21 -11.21
C GLN A 576 -15.38 -9.47 -11.75
N ASP A 577 -15.52 -10.08 -12.92
CA ASP A 577 -16.84 -10.45 -13.45
C ASP A 577 -17.51 -11.53 -12.58
N LEU A 578 -16.74 -12.49 -12.06
CA LEU A 578 -17.26 -13.48 -11.09
C LEU A 578 -17.80 -12.84 -9.80
N ASN A 579 -17.24 -11.71 -9.35
CA ASN A 579 -17.78 -10.99 -8.19
C ASN A 579 -19.24 -10.56 -8.41
N SER A 580 -19.61 -10.19 -9.64
CA SER A 580 -21.00 -9.77 -9.93
C SER A 580 -21.99 -10.93 -9.84
N GLN A 581 -21.52 -12.17 -10.01
CA GLN A 581 -22.35 -13.38 -10.05
C GLN A 581 -22.83 -13.86 -8.67
N TYR A 582 -22.17 -13.45 -7.57
CA TYR A 582 -22.60 -13.83 -6.22
C TYR A 582 -24.01 -13.33 -5.87
N THR A 583 -24.43 -12.20 -6.46
CA THR A 583 -25.78 -11.67 -6.26
C THR A 583 -26.82 -12.50 -7.01
N GLU A 584 -26.46 -13.02 -8.18
CA GLU A 584 -27.35 -13.79 -9.07
C GLU A 584 -27.49 -15.26 -8.63
N TYR A 585 -26.46 -15.82 -7.97
CA TYR A 585 -26.40 -17.24 -7.57
C TYR A 585 -26.10 -17.42 -6.07
N PRO A 586 -27.00 -17.00 -5.17
CA PRO A 586 -26.76 -17.04 -3.71
C PRO A 586 -26.66 -18.47 -3.14
N ASP A 587 -27.21 -19.49 -3.82
CA ASP A 587 -27.14 -20.88 -3.37
C ASP A 587 -25.82 -21.58 -3.75
N HIS A 588 -25.01 -20.95 -4.61
CA HIS A 588 -23.78 -21.53 -5.17
C HIS A 588 -22.48 -20.85 -4.71
N VAL A 589 -22.52 -20.20 -3.53
CA VAL A 589 -21.38 -19.43 -2.99
C VAL A 589 -20.12 -20.27 -2.86
N ARG A 590 -20.25 -21.53 -2.42
CA ARG A 590 -19.10 -22.44 -2.27
C ARG A 590 -18.43 -22.77 -3.60
N GLU A 591 -19.22 -23.07 -4.64
CA GLU A 591 -18.65 -23.36 -5.96
C GLU A 591 -17.99 -22.13 -6.60
N LEU A 592 -18.56 -20.94 -6.38
CA LEU A 592 -17.95 -19.68 -6.80
C LEU A 592 -16.63 -19.41 -6.06
N ASP A 593 -16.62 -19.61 -4.74
CA ASP A 593 -15.42 -19.44 -3.91
C ASP A 593 -14.29 -20.39 -4.36
N ASP A 594 -14.59 -21.67 -4.57
CA ASP A 594 -13.61 -22.66 -5.02
C ASP A 594 -13.04 -22.32 -6.40
N PHE A 595 -13.89 -21.84 -7.32
CA PHE A 595 -13.45 -21.39 -8.63
C PHE A 595 -12.54 -20.16 -8.53
N LYS A 596 -12.93 -19.17 -7.72
CA LYS A 596 -12.12 -17.97 -7.49
C LYS A 596 -10.80 -18.26 -6.82
N MET A 597 -10.78 -19.12 -5.79
CA MET A 597 -9.55 -19.58 -5.14
C MET A 597 -8.59 -20.21 -6.14
N SER A 598 -9.11 -21.03 -7.07
CA SER A 598 -8.32 -21.64 -8.13
C SER A 598 -7.76 -20.59 -9.10
N LEU A 599 -8.51 -19.55 -9.46
CA LEU A 599 -8.02 -18.44 -10.29
C LEU A 599 -6.93 -17.63 -9.57
N TYR A 600 -7.10 -17.36 -8.27
CA TYR A 600 -6.09 -16.70 -7.45
C TYR A 600 -4.81 -17.50 -7.32
N GLN A 601 -4.91 -18.82 -7.18
CA GLN A 601 -3.73 -19.69 -7.19
C GLN A 601 -2.97 -19.60 -8.51
N ILE A 602 -3.67 -19.52 -9.65
CA ILE A 602 -3.03 -19.31 -10.96
C ILE A 602 -2.38 -17.92 -11.03
N LEU A 603 -3.02 -16.89 -10.47
CA LEU A 603 -2.46 -15.53 -10.44
C LEU A 603 -1.19 -15.47 -9.58
N GLU A 604 -1.15 -16.17 -8.46
CA GLU A 604 0.05 -16.30 -7.62
C GLU A 604 1.15 -17.10 -8.32
N ASP A 605 0.81 -18.23 -8.96
CA ASP A 605 1.74 -18.98 -9.79
C ASP A 605 2.35 -18.08 -10.89
N LEU A 606 1.52 -17.26 -11.54
CA LEU A 606 1.94 -16.30 -12.57
C LEU A 606 2.89 -15.23 -12.03
N LYS A 607 2.65 -14.74 -10.81
CA LYS A 607 3.51 -13.75 -10.15
C LYS A 607 4.89 -14.32 -9.85
N VAL A 608 4.95 -15.52 -9.26
CA VAL A 608 6.21 -16.21 -8.94
C VAL A 608 7.00 -16.57 -10.21
N LEU A 609 6.32 -17.03 -11.27
CA LEU A 609 6.96 -17.31 -12.55
C LEU A 609 7.45 -16.02 -13.23
N GLY A 610 6.66 -14.96 -13.13
CA GLY A 610 7.01 -13.65 -13.67
C GLY A 610 8.26 -13.08 -13.01
N SER A 611 8.44 -13.21 -11.69
CA SER A 611 9.58 -12.61 -10.96
C SER A 611 10.95 -13.24 -11.28
N LEU A 612 11.00 -14.33 -12.05
CA LEU A 612 12.22 -15.05 -12.41
C LEU A 612 13.03 -15.60 -11.22
N GLU A 613 12.43 -15.66 -10.03
CA GLU A 613 13.06 -16.20 -8.81
C GLU A 613 13.44 -17.68 -8.91
N ARG A 614 12.85 -18.40 -9.87
CA ARG A 614 13.13 -19.83 -10.11
C ARG A 614 14.38 -20.10 -10.94
N LEU A 615 15.03 -19.06 -11.47
CA LEU A 615 16.29 -19.23 -12.17
C LEU A 615 17.35 -19.73 -11.20
N ASP A 616 18.10 -20.76 -11.59
CA ASP A 616 19.23 -21.23 -10.80
C ASP A 616 20.43 -20.26 -10.91
N GLU A 617 21.39 -20.35 -9.98
CA GLU A 617 22.57 -19.47 -9.98
C GLU A 617 23.40 -19.58 -11.28
N LYS A 618 23.37 -20.74 -11.96
CA LYS A 618 24.09 -20.93 -13.22
C LYS A 618 23.43 -20.14 -14.34
N GLN A 619 22.11 -20.23 -14.46
CA GLN A 619 21.30 -19.47 -15.42
C GLN A 619 21.44 -17.97 -15.18
N ILE A 620 21.37 -17.53 -13.93
CA ILE A 620 21.60 -16.13 -13.55
C ILE A 620 22.99 -15.66 -13.99
N THR A 621 24.02 -16.46 -13.74
CA THR A 621 25.41 -16.14 -14.13
C THR A 621 25.57 -16.06 -15.65
N VAL A 622 24.96 -16.97 -16.40
CA VAL A 622 24.97 -16.94 -17.88
C VAL A 622 24.29 -15.67 -18.39
N ILE A 623 23.07 -15.37 -17.91
CA ILE A 623 22.34 -14.16 -18.29
C ILE A 623 23.15 -12.91 -17.99
N ARG A 624 23.74 -12.82 -16.78
CA ARG A 624 24.55 -11.67 -16.37
C ARG A 624 25.78 -11.49 -17.26
N ASN A 625 26.50 -12.57 -17.57
CA ASN A 625 27.67 -12.51 -18.45
C ASN A 625 27.30 -12.09 -19.87
N THR A 626 26.20 -12.59 -20.42
CA THR A 626 25.74 -12.22 -21.76
C THR A 626 25.26 -10.76 -21.81
N ILE A 627 24.49 -10.32 -20.82
CA ILE A 627 24.03 -8.93 -20.74
C ILE A 627 25.21 -7.97 -20.56
N LEU A 628 26.19 -8.29 -19.71
CA LEU A 628 27.38 -7.45 -19.54
C LEU A 628 28.13 -7.26 -20.87
N LYS A 629 28.36 -8.33 -21.63
CA LYS A 629 28.95 -8.26 -22.98
C LYS A 629 28.14 -7.34 -23.90
N ILE A 630 26.81 -7.47 -23.88
CA ILE A 630 25.89 -6.70 -24.72
C ILE A 630 25.90 -5.21 -24.35
N THR A 631 25.97 -4.88 -23.05
CA THR A 631 25.82 -3.52 -22.56
C THR A 631 27.02 -2.60 -22.80
N ASP A 632 28.19 -3.16 -23.15
CA ASP A 632 29.40 -2.38 -23.46
C ASP A 632 29.24 -1.55 -24.74
N PHE A 633 28.36 -1.96 -25.67
CA PHE A 633 28.12 -1.22 -26.91
C PHE A 633 27.18 -0.03 -26.70
N PRO A 634 27.47 1.14 -27.30
CA PRO A 634 26.62 2.32 -27.20
C PRO A 634 25.39 2.20 -28.11
N PHE A 635 24.49 1.28 -27.77
CA PHE A 635 23.20 1.12 -28.45
C PHE A 635 22.34 2.37 -28.24
N THR A 636 21.84 2.95 -29.33
CA THR A 636 21.00 4.16 -29.30
C THR A 636 19.52 3.82 -29.44
N ASP A 637 18.63 4.75 -29.10
CA ASP A 637 17.18 4.58 -29.31
C ASP A 637 16.76 4.70 -30.78
N ASP A 638 17.68 5.06 -31.67
CA ASP A 638 17.43 5.11 -33.11
C ASP A 638 17.45 3.70 -33.70
N MET A 639 16.24 3.17 -33.90
CA MET A 639 15.98 1.84 -34.46
C MET A 639 16.50 1.69 -35.91
N THR A 640 16.74 2.78 -36.63
CA THR A 640 17.23 2.79 -38.01
C THR A 640 18.74 2.91 -38.12
N CYS A 641 19.44 3.07 -36.98
CA CYS A 641 20.87 3.26 -36.96
C CYS A 641 21.58 2.00 -37.49
N SER A 642 22.37 2.16 -38.55
CA SER A 642 23.12 1.06 -39.17
C SER A 642 24.08 0.36 -38.20
N ARG A 643 24.60 1.09 -37.20
CA ARG A 643 25.44 0.51 -36.14
C ARG A 643 24.63 -0.37 -35.17
N ASN A 644 23.40 0.03 -34.84
CA ASN A 644 22.51 -0.78 -34.01
C ASN A 644 22.15 -2.09 -34.72
N LEU A 645 21.87 -2.03 -36.03
CA LEU A 645 21.53 -3.21 -36.83
C LEU A 645 22.70 -4.18 -36.96
N ALA A 646 23.91 -3.68 -37.28
CA ALA A 646 25.10 -4.52 -37.35
C ALA A 646 25.42 -5.21 -36.01
N TYR A 647 25.22 -4.50 -34.89
CA TYR A 647 25.43 -5.04 -33.56
C TYR A 647 24.40 -6.12 -33.19
N LEU A 648 23.14 -5.96 -33.61
CA LEU A 648 22.11 -6.99 -33.42
C LEU A 648 22.41 -8.25 -34.21
N GLU A 649 22.94 -8.14 -35.43
CA GLU A 649 23.35 -9.30 -36.22
C GLU A 649 24.49 -10.07 -35.55
N GLU A 650 25.46 -9.36 -34.95
CA GLU A 650 26.58 -9.99 -34.22
C GLU A 650 26.11 -10.75 -32.96
N HIS A 651 25.08 -10.24 -32.29
CA HIS A 651 24.58 -10.78 -31.01
C HIS A 651 23.21 -11.48 -31.12
N ASP A 652 22.74 -11.83 -32.32
CA ASP A 652 21.39 -12.39 -32.52
C ASP A 652 21.19 -13.67 -31.68
N GLN A 653 22.18 -14.56 -31.71
CA GLN A 653 22.16 -15.81 -30.95
C GLN A 653 22.23 -15.59 -29.43
N ASP A 654 22.92 -14.55 -28.97
CA ASP A 654 23.02 -14.20 -27.56
C ASP A 654 21.66 -13.75 -27.02
N VAL A 655 20.95 -12.91 -27.78
CA VAL A 655 19.60 -12.45 -27.44
C VAL A 655 18.60 -13.61 -27.44
N ASP A 656 18.68 -14.49 -28.45
CA ASP A 656 17.85 -15.71 -28.52
C ASP A 656 18.05 -16.63 -27.30
N ASN A 657 19.32 -16.85 -26.90
CA ASN A 657 19.65 -17.67 -25.75
C ASN A 657 19.09 -17.10 -24.44
N ILE A 658 19.16 -15.76 -24.25
CA ILE A 658 18.56 -15.08 -23.10
C ILE A 658 17.04 -15.29 -23.11
N LEU A 659 16.39 -14.99 -24.24
CA LEU A 659 14.94 -15.11 -24.35
C LEU A 659 14.46 -16.55 -24.18
N GLN A 660 15.19 -17.54 -24.71
CA GLN A 660 14.84 -18.95 -24.52
C GLN A 660 14.92 -19.36 -23.05
N THR A 661 15.98 -18.95 -22.34
CA THR A 661 16.15 -19.23 -20.90
C THR A 661 15.03 -18.57 -20.09
N VAL A 662 14.74 -17.30 -20.36
CA VAL A 662 13.66 -16.56 -19.70
C VAL A 662 12.28 -17.16 -20.03
N CYS A 663 12.05 -17.57 -21.27
CA CYS A 663 10.80 -18.19 -21.72
C CYS A 663 10.53 -19.50 -20.97
N GLN A 664 11.55 -20.33 -20.80
CA GLN A 664 11.46 -21.58 -20.03
C GLN A 664 11.16 -21.31 -18.56
N ALA A 665 11.75 -20.25 -17.98
CA ALA A 665 11.50 -19.87 -16.59
C ALA A 665 10.08 -19.32 -16.37
N ILE A 666 9.58 -18.47 -17.26
CA ILE A 666 8.23 -17.88 -17.15
C ILE A 666 7.15 -18.93 -17.48
N ASN A 667 7.35 -19.74 -18.52
CA ASN A 667 6.45 -20.82 -18.93
C ASN A 667 4.95 -20.41 -18.99
N LEU A 668 4.65 -19.28 -19.66
CA LEU A 668 3.27 -18.78 -19.80
C LEU A 668 2.31 -19.79 -20.45
N ASP A 669 2.84 -20.72 -21.26
CA ASP A 669 2.02 -21.75 -21.89
C ASP A 669 1.37 -22.69 -20.89
N ASN A 670 2.10 -23.06 -19.83
CA ASN A 670 1.54 -23.86 -18.75
C ASN A 670 0.44 -23.09 -18.00
N ILE A 671 0.61 -21.79 -17.75
CA ILE A 671 -0.42 -20.96 -17.13
C ILE A 671 -1.68 -20.91 -18.00
N ARG A 672 -1.56 -20.64 -19.30
CA ARG A 672 -2.70 -20.67 -20.23
C ARG A 672 -3.43 -22.01 -20.21
N LYS A 673 -2.68 -23.13 -20.25
CA LYS A 673 -3.26 -24.49 -20.20
C LYS A 673 -3.98 -24.74 -18.87
N LYS A 674 -3.42 -24.30 -17.73
CA LYS A 674 -4.08 -24.39 -16.42
C LYS A 674 -5.39 -23.59 -16.41
N THR A 675 -5.36 -22.34 -16.89
CA THR A 675 -6.55 -21.48 -16.97
C THR A 675 -7.61 -22.08 -17.91
N ASP A 676 -7.22 -22.51 -19.11
CA ASP A 676 -8.14 -23.14 -20.08
C ASP A 676 -8.80 -24.40 -19.47
N LYS A 677 -8.04 -25.24 -18.75
CA LYS A 677 -8.58 -26.42 -18.05
C LYS A 677 -9.58 -26.04 -16.96
N LEU A 678 -9.27 -25.01 -16.16
CA LEU A 678 -10.14 -24.55 -15.08
C LEU A 678 -11.45 -23.94 -15.62
N VAL A 679 -11.40 -23.15 -16.70
CA VAL A 679 -12.62 -22.62 -17.33
C VAL A 679 -13.44 -23.77 -17.90
N VAL A 680 -12.82 -24.74 -18.56
CA VAL A 680 -13.52 -25.92 -19.09
C VAL A 680 -14.18 -26.77 -18.00
N SER A 681 -13.55 -26.94 -16.83
CA SER A 681 -14.19 -27.69 -15.73
C SER A 681 -15.47 -27.00 -15.27
N GLN A 682 -15.51 -25.67 -15.27
CA GLN A 682 -16.73 -24.91 -14.96
C GLN A 682 -17.79 -25.04 -16.07
N LEU A 683 -17.40 -24.96 -17.35
CA LEU A 683 -18.36 -25.11 -18.46
C LEU A 683 -19.04 -26.49 -18.50
N ASN A 684 -18.33 -27.52 -18.03
CA ASN A 684 -18.84 -28.89 -17.94
C ASN A 684 -19.60 -29.16 -16.63
N ASN A 685 -19.64 -28.21 -15.70
CA ASN A 685 -20.38 -28.32 -14.45
C ASN A 685 -21.89 -28.06 -14.64
N ALA A 686 -22.66 -28.23 -13.57
CA ALA A 686 -24.12 -28.08 -13.53
C ALA A 686 -24.64 -26.63 -13.62
N TRP A 687 -23.76 -25.64 -13.89
CA TRP A 687 -24.17 -24.25 -14.12
C TRP A 687 -25.22 -24.13 -15.24
N ASN A 688 -26.11 -23.14 -15.12
CA ASN A 688 -27.06 -22.80 -16.17
C ASN A 688 -26.35 -22.22 -17.42
N ASP A 689 -27.09 -22.12 -18.52
CA ASP A 689 -26.53 -21.61 -19.78
C ASP A 689 -26.14 -20.13 -19.68
N ASP A 690 -26.83 -19.33 -18.86
CA ASP A 690 -26.55 -17.89 -18.68
C ASP A 690 -25.18 -17.66 -18.01
N PHE A 691 -24.88 -18.37 -16.92
CA PHE A 691 -23.56 -18.33 -16.27
C PHE A 691 -22.46 -18.79 -17.24
N LYS A 692 -22.69 -19.89 -17.97
CA LYS A 692 -21.71 -20.41 -18.96
C LYS A 692 -21.44 -19.40 -20.08
N ASN A 693 -22.49 -18.75 -20.57
CA ASN A 693 -22.39 -17.70 -21.58
C ASN A 693 -21.65 -16.47 -21.04
N ASN A 694 -21.94 -16.04 -19.81
CA ASN A 694 -21.22 -14.91 -19.20
C ASN A 694 -19.74 -15.26 -18.99
N LEU A 695 -19.44 -16.44 -18.45
CA LEU A 695 -18.07 -16.94 -18.25
C LEU A 695 -17.26 -16.97 -19.57
N ILE A 696 -17.83 -17.51 -20.65
CA ILE A 696 -17.19 -17.53 -21.96
C ILE A 696 -17.03 -16.11 -22.52
N THR A 697 -18.05 -15.27 -22.36
CA THR A 697 -18.00 -13.86 -22.77
C THR A 697 -16.85 -13.15 -22.08
N SER A 698 -16.73 -13.27 -20.77
CA SER A 698 -15.69 -12.62 -19.99
C SER A 698 -14.30 -13.17 -20.32
N TYR A 699 -14.16 -14.49 -20.50
CA TYR A 699 -12.88 -15.11 -20.81
C TYR A 699 -12.38 -14.83 -22.24
N LEU A 700 -13.22 -15.04 -23.25
CA LEU A 700 -12.85 -14.85 -24.66
C LEU A 700 -12.93 -13.38 -25.07
N GLY A 701 -13.93 -12.65 -24.55
CA GLY A 701 -14.18 -11.24 -24.81
C GLY A 701 -13.05 -10.34 -24.32
N PHE A 702 -12.25 -10.80 -23.35
CA PHE A 702 -11.09 -10.05 -22.86
C PHE A 702 -10.11 -9.65 -23.97
N ALA A 703 -9.98 -10.44 -25.05
CA ALA A 703 -9.14 -10.07 -26.19
C ALA A 703 -9.59 -8.76 -26.86
N PHE A 704 -10.89 -8.44 -26.83
CA PHE A 704 -11.46 -7.21 -27.38
C PHE A 704 -11.42 -6.08 -26.35
N TRP A 705 -11.78 -6.36 -25.09
CA TRP A 705 -11.71 -5.34 -24.02
C TRP A 705 -10.29 -4.84 -23.78
N ASP A 706 -9.28 -5.72 -23.85
CA ASP A 706 -7.88 -5.31 -23.66
C ASP A 706 -7.42 -4.34 -24.75
N VAL A 707 -7.90 -4.47 -26.00
CA VAL A 707 -7.58 -3.50 -27.07
C VAL A 707 -8.05 -2.09 -26.70
N ILE A 708 -9.25 -1.97 -26.13
CA ILE A 708 -9.83 -0.67 -25.76
C ILE A 708 -9.20 -0.13 -24.47
N THR A 709 -9.23 -0.94 -23.42
CA THR A 709 -8.81 -0.54 -22.08
C THR A 709 -7.30 -0.26 -22.02
N PHE A 710 -6.47 -1.13 -22.62
CA PHE A 710 -5.02 -0.94 -22.63
C PHE A 710 -4.59 0.24 -23.51
N SER A 711 -5.33 0.57 -24.58
CA SER A 711 -5.02 1.75 -25.40
C SER A 711 -5.28 3.07 -24.65
N ILE A 712 -6.26 3.09 -23.74
CA ILE A 712 -6.55 4.26 -22.89
C ILE A 712 -5.54 4.35 -21.73
N MET A 713 -5.16 3.20 -21.15
CA MET A 713 -4.38 3.14 -19.91
C MET A 713 -2.86 3.09 -20.12
N GLY A 714 -2.41 2.51 -21.23
CA GLY A 714 -1.00 2.15 -21.46
C GLY A 714 -0.50 1.10 -20.46
N SER A 715 0.80 1.14 -20.15
CA SER A 715 1.45 0.22 -19.21
C SER A 715 1.17 0.52 -17.73
N LYS A 716 0.54 1.67 -17.41
CA LYS A 716 0.11 1.95 -16.03
C LYS A 716 -1.05 1.01 -15.70
N SER A 717 -0.74 -0.16 -15.15
CA SER A 717 -1.72 -1.06 -14.57
C SER A 717 -2.39 -0.33 -13.40
N ILE A 718 -3.55 0.26 -13.65
CA ILE A 718 -4.56 0.38 -12.60
C ILE A 718 -4.77 -1.06 -12.13
N GLY A 719 -4.62 -1.29 -10.83
CA GLY A 719 -4.90 -2.59 -10.23
C GLY A 719 -6.37 -2.97 -10.42
N GLU A 720 -7.07 -3.26 -9.34
CA GLU A 720 -8.52 -3.41 -9.42
C GLU A 720 -9.14 -2.10 -9.93
N PHE A 721 -10.11 -2.19 -10.86
CA PHE A 721 -10.83 -1.04 -11.42
C PHE A 721 -11.77 -0.39 -10.40
N ASP A 722 -11.38 -0.30 -9.14
CA ASP A 722 -12.22 0.22 -8.07
C ASP A 722 -11.79 1.62 -7.66
N GLU A 723 -12.79 2.46 -7.41
CA GLU A 723 -12.55 3.82 -6.94
C GLU A 723 -11.91 3.77 -5.56
N ILE A 724 -10.88 4.59 -5.37
CA ILE A 724 -10.20 4.76 -4.09
C ILE A 724 -10.76 6.01 -3.43
N LEU A 725 -11.63 5.84 -2.43
CA LEU A 725 -12.19 6.97 -1.70
C LEU A 725 -11.25 7.40 -0.57
N VAL A 726 -11.12 8.71 -0.34
CA VAL A 726 -10.27 9.24 0.73
C VAL A 726 -11.12 9.78 1.87
N ASN A 727 -10.78 9.38 3.10
CA ASN A 727 -11.41 9.85 4.32
C ASN A 727 -10.34 10.43 5.27
N ARG A 728 -10.71 11.50 5.97
CA ARG A 728 -9.88 12.13 7.00
C ARG A 728 -10.45 11.82 8.38
N ILE A 729 -9.56 11.65 9.36
CA ILE A 729 -9.88 11.72 10.78
C ILE A 729 -9.07 12.88 11.38
N SER A 730 -9.76 13.93 11.81
CA SER A 730 -9.14 15.13 12.38
C SER A 730 -9.99 15.72 13.52
N PRO A 731 -9.37 16.40 14.52
CA PRO A 731 -10.10 17.24 15.48
C PRO A 731 -10.83 18.44 14.85
N ASN A 732 -10.44 18.84 13.64
CA ASN A 732 -11.08 19.95 12.94
C ASN A 732 -12.21 19.53 12.01
N ASP A 733 -12.54 18.24 11.95
CA ASP A 733 -13.70 17.79 11.18
C ASP A 733 -15.01 18.25 11.83
N ASP A 734 -16.07 18.33 11.03
CA ASP A 734 -17.42 18.59 11.51
C ASP A 734 -17.94 17.35 12.25
N LEU A 735 -17.85 17.41 13.59
CA LEU A 735 -18.09 16.32 14.52
C LEU A 735 -19.25 16.67 15.43
N VAL A 736 -20.08 15.69 15.75
CA VAL A 736 -21.34 15.87 16.47
C VAL A 736 -21.13 16.37 17.90
N LEU A 737 -19.99 16.03 18.53
CA LEU A 737 -19.63 16.53 19.87
C LEU A 737 -18.98 17.92 19.87
N LYS A 738 -18.81 18.56 18.72
CA LYS A 738 -18.13 19.86 18.62
C LYS A 738 -19.12 21.00 18.85
N SER A 739 -18.77 21.95 19.71
CA SER A 739 -19.63 23.09 20.04
C SER A 739 -19.35 24.33 19.19
N ASP A 740 -18.09 24.54 18.82
CA ASP A 740 -17.62 25.62 17.94
C ASP A 740 -16.67 25.05 16.87
N PRO A 741 -16.86 25.33 15.57
CA PRO A 741 -15.92 24.94 14.51
C PRO A 741 -14.46 25.32 14.77
N LEU A 742 -14.20 26.41 15.51
CA LEU A 742 -12.87 26.90 15.88
C LEU A 742 -12.29 26.27 17.16
N GLU A 743 -13.06 25.47 17.89
CA GLU A 743 -12.60 24.70 19.04
C GLU A 743 -11.51 23.72 18.56
N MET A 744 -10.25 23.97 18.95
CA MET A 744 -9.17 22.99 18.79
C MET A 744 -9.01 22.25 20.13
N PRO A 745 -9.54 21.03 20.25
CA PRO A 745 -9.50 20.32 21.53
C PRO A 745 -8.10 19.85 21.92
N LEU A 746 -7.13 19.79 20.99
CA LEU A 746 -5.82 19.21 21.26
C LEU A 746 -4.87 20.19 21.96
N LYS A 747 -4.54 19.87 23.21
CA LYS A 747 -3.60 20.65 24.03
C LYS A 747 -2.15 20.40 23.61
N GLY A 748 -1.85 19.23 23.02
CA GLY A 748 -0.52 18.86 22.53
C GLY A 748 -0.01 19.70 21.36
N THR A 749 -0.85 20.46 20.67
CA THR A 749 -0.45 21.36 19.57
C THR A 749 0.44 22.53 20.03
N ALA A 750 0.46 22.83 21.33
CA ALA A 750 1.34 23.84 21.92
C ALA A 750 2.84 23.45 21.80
N MET A 751 3.73 24.44 21.93
CA MET A 751 5.20 24.25 21.86
C MET A 751 5.68 23.51 20.60
N ARG A 752 5.13 23.84 19.42
CA ARG A 752 5.44 23.13 18.15
C ARG A 752 5.18 21.62 18.26
N SER A 753 4.01 21.25 18.77
CA SER A 753 3.60 19.84 18.95
C SER A 753 4.41 19.06 19.99
N PHE A 754 4.93 19.73 21.03
CA PHE A 754 5.57 19.08 22.20
C PHE A 754 4.76 19.24 23.50
N GLY A 755 3.68 20.02 23.49
CA GLY A 755 2.96 20.43 24.70
C GLY A 755 2.53 19.27 25.59
N ALA A 756 2.03 18.18 25.00
CA ALA A 756 1.44 17.09 25.76
C ALA A 756 2.49 16.31 26.59
N PHE A 757 3.77 16.29 26.22
CA PHE A 757 4.78 15.59 27.02
C PHE A 757 5.05 16.28 28.38
N PHE A 758 4.71 17.56 28.53
CA PHE A 758 4.91 18.31 29.77
C PHE A 758 3.77 18.16 30.78
N SER A 759 2.61 17.62 30.36
CA SER A 759 1.39 17.62 31.17
C SER A 759 0.60 16.32 30.97
N ARG A 760 0.43 15.53 32.05
CA ARG A 760 -0.43 14.34 32.03
C ARG A 760 -1.86 14.65 31.61
N GLU A 761 -2.41 15.76 32.09
CA GLU A 761 -3.73 16.28 31.71
C GLU A 761 -3.87 16.48 30.19
N ASP A 762 -2.82 16.99 29.55
CA ASP A 762 -2.82 17.26 28.11
C ASP A 762 -2.74 15.93 27.32
N ARG A 763 -1.98 14.94 27.82
CA ARG A 763 -1.93 13.59 27.24
C ARG A 763 -3.27 12.87 27.35
N GLU A 764 -3.88 12.90 28.53
CA GLU A 764 -5.19 12.27 28.75
C GLU A 764 -6.27 12.92 27.88
N ASN A 765 -6.25 14.26 27.75
CA ASN A 765 -7.12 15.00 26.84
C ASN A 765 -6.95 14.58 25.37
N ASP A 766 -5.72 14.60 24.86
CA ASP A 766 -5.45 14.32 23.45
C ASP A 766 -5.77 12.85 23.08
N TYR A 767 -5.48 11.91 23.99
CA TYR A 767 -5.86 10.49 23.84
C TYR A 767 -7.38 10.32 23.78
N PHE A 768 -8.10 10.96 24.71
CA PHE A 768 -9.55 10.84 24.80
C PHE A 768 -10.25 11.38 23.55
N TRP A 769 -9.84 12.56 23.06
CA TRP A 769 -10.33 13.10 21.78
C TRP A 769 -9.96 12.22 20.58
N GLY A 770 -8.80 11.56 20.62
CA GLY A 770 -8.41 10.56 19.62
C GLY A 770 -9.45 9.43 19.50
N ARG A 771 -9.84 8.86 20.64
CA ARG A 771 -10.86 7.79 20.69
C ARG A 771 -12.23 8.27 20.21
N LEU A 772 -12.71 9.43 20.71
CA LEU A 772 -14.03 9.96 20.34
C LEU A 772 -14.13 10.25 18.83
N ASN A 773 -13.13 10.93 18.26
CA ASN A 773 -13.12 11.30 16.86
C ASN A 773 -12.94 10.08 15.94
N GLY A 774 -12.07 9.16 16.33
CA GLY A 774 -11.90 7.87 15.66
C GLY A 774 -13.23 7.13 15.59
N ALA A 775 -13.91 7.00 16.72
CA ALA A 775 -15.18 6.29 16.79
C ALA A 775 -16.27 6.94 15.93
N GLU A 776 -16.42 8.26 16.02
CA GLU A 776 -17.42 8.97 15.22
C GLU A 776 -17.20 8.78 13.71
N ARG A 777 -15.97 8.98 13.24
CA ARG A 777 -15.64 8.89 11.81
C ARG A 777 -15.72 7.47 11.28
N LEU A 778 -15.36 6.46 12.08
CA LEU A 778 -15.55 5.05 11.72
C LEU A 778 -17.03 4.66 11.67
N ILE A 779 -17.88 5.21 12.53
CA ILE A 779 -19.34 4.99 12.44
C ILE A 779 -19.89 5.66 11.16
N ASP A 780 -19.47 6.89 10.86
CA ASP A 780 -19.88 7.57 9.62
C ASP A 780 -19.40 6.84 8.36
N LEU A 781 -18.24 6.19 8.44
CA LEU A 781 -17.69 5.34 7.39
C LEU A 781 -18.62 4.14 7.12
N LEU A 782 -18.99 3.40 8.16
CA LEU A 782 -19.91 2.26 8.07
C LEU A 782 -21.30 2.69 7.62
N TYR A 783 -21.81 3.82 8.11
CA TYR A 783 -23.11 4.37 7.70
C TYR A 783 -23.13 4.75 6.22
N ARG A 784 -22.09 5.41 5.71
CA ARG A 784 -21.99 5.73 4.28
C ARG A 784 -21.92 4.46 3.43
N GLN A 785 -21.24 3.41 3.91
CA GLN A 785 -21.25 2.12 3.22
C GLN A 785 -22.65 1.51 3.21
N ALA A 786 -23.35 1.49 4.34
CA ALA A 786 -24.73 1.02 4.44
C ALA A 786 -25.68 1.80 3.51
N LYS A 787 -25.50 3.12 3.39
CA LYS A 787 -26.30 3.97 2.50
C LYS A 787 -26.08 3.64 1.03
N ALA A 788 -24.83 3.38 0.63
CA ALA A 788 -24.50 2.98 -0.74
C ALA A 788 -25.13 1.62 -1.11
N GLU A 789 -25.33 0.73 -0.13
CA GLU A 789 -25.93 -0.59 -0.31
C GLU A 789 -27.45 -0.63 -0.02
N GLY A 790 -28.07 0.51 0.31
CA GLY A 790 -29.52 0.57 0.59
C GLY A 790 -29.97 -0.05 1.92
N VAL A 791 -29.06 -0.24 2.89
CA VAL A 791 -29.35 -0.86 4.20
C VAL A 791 -29.26 0.12 5.38
N ALA A 792 -29.13 1.43 5.11
CA ALA A 792 -28.95 2.46 6.13
C ALA A 792 -30.19 2.72 7.01
N ASP A 793 -31.39 2.39 6.52
CA ASP A 793 -32.66 2.68 7.23
C ASP A 793 -32.84 1.82 8.50
N LYS A 794 -31.99 0.82 8.69
CA LYS A 794 -32.06 -0.14 9.81
C LYS A 794 -31.58 0.43 11.15
N PHE A 795 -30.94 1.59 11.18
CA PHE A 795 -30.36 2.13 12.42
C PHE A 795 -30.26 3.65 12.44
N ASN A 796 -30.38 4.21 13.64
CA ASN A 796 -30.23 5.64 13.89
C ASN A 796 -28.76 6.00 14.11
N LEU A 797 -28.18 6.78 13.19
CA LEU A 797 -26.78 7.21 13.23
C LEU A 797 -26.42 7.93 14.55
N ILE A 798 -27.29 8.81 15.04
CA ILE A 798 -27.04 9.60 16.26
C ILE A 798 -27.04 8.69 17.48
N GLU A 799 -27.96 7.72 17.54
CA GLU A 799 -28.05 6.77 18.65
C GLU A 799 -26.80 5.87 18.75
N LEU A 800 -26.30 5.39 17.60
CA LEU A 800 -25.06 4.63 17.56
C LEU A 800 -23.86 5.44 18.03
N LYS A 801 -23.75 6.71 17.60
CA LYS A 801 -22.72 7.64 18.07
C LYS A 801 -22.79 7.84 19.58
N LYS A 802 -23.99 8.12 20.12
CA LYS A 802 -24.21 8.25 21.57
C LYS A 802 -23.77 7.00 22.33
N ARG A 803 -24.13 5.82 21.84
CA ARG A 803 -23.75 4.55 22.45
C ARG A 803 -22.22 4.39 22.47
N ALA A 804 -21.56 4.61 21.33
CA ALA A 804 -20.10 4.55 21.26
C ALA A 804 -19.42 5.53 22.23
N PHE A 805 -19.89 6.77 22.30
CA PHE A 805 -19.32 7.77 23.21
C PHE A 805 -19.49 7.40 24.68
N LYS A 806 -20.67 6.90 25.07
CA LYS A 806 -20.91 6.40 26.44
C LYS A 806 -20.00 5.22 26.79
N THR A 807 -19.85 4.28 25.86
CA THR A 807 -18.95 3.14 26.03
C THR A 807 -17.49 3.58 26.20
N ILE A 808 -17.03 4.59 25.45
CA ILE A 808 -15.68 5.15 25.62
C ILE A 808 -15.53 5.85 26.99
N LEU A 809 -16.53 6.62 27.43
CA LEU A 809 -16.54 7.24 28.75
C LEU A 809 -16.40 6.20 29.86
N GLU A 810 -17.23 5.15 29.83
CA GLU A 810 -17.20 4.07 30.82
C GLU A 810 -15.86 3.35 30.84
N ALA A 811 -15.31 3.01 29.67
CA ALA A 811 -14.04 2.28 29.55
C ALA A 811 -12.81 3.08 29.99
N GLU A 812 -12.83 4.42 29.87
CA GLU A 812 -11.66 5.26 30.16
C GLU A 812 -11.73 5.98 31.51
N LYS A 813 -12.88 5.98 32.18
CA LYS A 813 -13.10 6.70 33.45
C LYS A 813 -12.12 6.31 34.56
N GLU A 814 -11.74 5.04 34.66
CA GLU A 814 -10.79 4.56 35.68
C GLU A 814 -9.32 4.87 35.38
N HIS A 815 -9.03 5.25 34.12
CA HIS A 815 -7.67 5.44 33.63
C HIS A 815 -7.29 6.92 33.47
N LEU A 816 -8.27 7.77 33.15
CA LEU A 816 -8.07 9.20 32.85
C LEU A 816 -8.48 10.08 34.04
N ASN A 817 -7.64 10.11 35.07
CA ASN A 817 -7.96 10.72 36.37
C ASN A 817 -7.73 12.24 36.45
N THR A 818 -7.11 12.85 35.43
CA THR A 818 -6.68 14.26 35.48
C THR A 818 -7.56 15.21 34.68
N ILE A 819 -8.60 14.70 34.00
CA ILE A 819 -9.51 15.47 33.14
C ILE A 819 -11.01 15.36 33.52
N PRO A 820 -11.41 15.40 34.81
CA PRO A 820 -12.82 15.18 35.21
C PRO A 820 -13.80 16.21 34.63
N GLU A 821 -13.35 17.45 34.43
CA GLU A 821 -14.15 18.51 33.81
C GLU A 821 -14.48 18.22 32.34
N LEU A 822 -13.56 17.59 31.61
CA LEU A 822 -13.77 17.19 30.22
C LEU A 822 -14.79 16.05 30.14
N PHE A 823 -14.71 15.07 31.05
CA PHE A 823 -15.72 14.00 31.14
C PHE A 823 -17.12 14.58 31.35
N ALA A 824 -17.29 15.48 32.32
CA ALA A 824 -18.58 16.13 32.58
C ALA A 824 -19.08 16.94 31.37
N THR A 825 -18.17 17.63 30.68
CA THR A 825 -18.50 18.39 29.45
C THR A 825 -18.98 17.47 28.34
N ILE A 826 -18.28 16.36 28.09
CA ILE A 826 -18.65 15.40 27.04
C ILE A 826 -19.94 14.67 27.39
N GLU A 827 -20.15 14.27 28.66
CA GLU A 827 -21.42 13.69 29.13
C GLU A 827 -22.61 14.64 28.87
N ALA A 828 -22.45 15.92 29.18
CA ALA A 828 -23.48 16.93 28.90
C ALA A 828 -23.74 17.09 27.40
N ARG A 829 -22.68 17.10 26.58
CA ARG A 829 -22.83 17.16 25.11
C ARG A 829 -23.55 15.93 24.57
N ILE A 830 -23.22 14.72 25.03
CA ILE A 830 -23.91 13.47 24.63
C ILE A 830 -25.39 13.50 25.01
N ALA A 831 -25.72 14.05 26.18
CA ALA A 831 -27.11 14.17 26.63
C ALA A 831 -27.94 15.18 25.81
N ALA A 832 -27.27 16.15 25.18
CA ALA A 832 -27.91 17.19 24.35
C ALA A 832 -28.11 16.76 22.88
N LEU A 833 -27.38 15.75 22.41
CA LEU A 833 -27.64 15.08 21.12
C LEU A 833 -28.99 14.35 21.17
#